data_AF-A0A7M7K2S8-F1
#
_entry.id   AF-A0A7M7K2S8-F1
#
_cell.length_a   1.000
_cell.length_b   1.000
_cell.length_c   1.000
_cell.angle_alpha   90.00
_cell.angle_beta   90.00
_cell.angle_gamma   90.00
#
_symmetry.space_group_name_H-M   'P 1'
#
loop_
_entity.id
_entity.type
_entity.pdbx_description
1 polymer ?
#
loop_
_entity_poly.entity_id
_entity_poly.type
_entity_poly.pdbx_seq_one_letter_code
_entity_poly.pdbx_strand_id
1 'polypeptide(L)'
;MPPAIAAVHPIGGHRMRPVALDYSMCRGRPAKMRQRSLLVALLCAALVSISRCGAEASQDNARTGDVGEAHVGQNANEPVAGDNSDEAKARTGDKVLDKTSTGQSKSGEWEVSGNTFNTGFYSAQNREVIVSDSHDKGRSGVNSENREITHARSGYLIGNPAENKTRVDFESKLGSLMDLLMEKVTGSRLTLNALDRIDENCTQALLRWVVALRTMKPWALKMLDATGRPPSGLASGTIADLGQFNQCLKTIARSDRFGQQMEETTLTKTAQSSMIFRDVSGLELFRGQYCSLFLKPTDLASMKRFAEKFAPDDPDEVTLDLQVFLESNQDVSHGLRIGVCVPSTCPSDDLSLLVNSVANDFGLTGSLRGCVVKDKPKLKTYEKVLMCSFSLLVSFVIVASALDVYLRKAGQKSSLAQSISAGATGFYIETFSAISNTERLLHVPGNEDMSTSQKKLAFFHGVRFISSCWIILGHGYLTIEPSATGELGRAMEFGRSWFWCLVGNAYPAVQTFLYMSGLLLAYNYLQFEQKKGTKLSLHHKIVILLLRRYIRVTAPLMFVLGCWLLVPLMFDGPLQAEHYGPFFETCQRNWWKVLLHINNLSDFFDMCLQHTWYVGVDWQIYMVICVIPILLAKRPRLALFISAALIGVTSTIVFLQAYVNSYQPVSLYTQPQISATMAMMKAIYYKPHAHVASYVVGVLMGYYLFVKEQLAGCGTTQTAMHKSAKVYRTTSIKKSVRYFGWVTSTGVALAVVFVPYKWFSGAPWDGLDSALYAGYSKFMWSVMLCWLTLVCANGYGGPVNAFLSWRPLVPLSRLTYGAYLIHSPLYLVRAGILRERFSIQHYHLVMEFFGCVTMAYLLAFLMYLVCEAPVARLEKLAFEGRRKPQRTRQPDGGSRVEG
;
A
#
# COMPACT_ATOMS: atom_id res chain seq x y z
N MET A 1 -29.98 22.76 30.93
CA MET A 1 -31.12 22.43 31.81
C MET A 1 -31.57 21.02 31.47
N PRO A 2 -31.65 20.10 32.43
CA PRO A 2 -32.08 18.71 32.20
C PRO A 2 -33.56 18.48 32.59
N PRO A 3 -34.19 17.41 32.11
CA PRO A 3 -35.20 16.66 32.87
C PRO A 3 -34.54 15.50 33.63
N ALA A 4 -35.18 15.04 34.70
CA ALA A 4 -34.59 14.13 35.67
C ALA A 4 -35.59 13.05 36.13
N ILE A 5 -35.03 11.95 36.64
CA ILE A 5 -35.66 10.96 37.55
C ILE A 5 -36.79 10.08 36.98
N ALA A 6 -36.53 8.77 36.97
CA ALA A 6 -37.44 7.77 37.53
C ALA A 6 -36.63 6.58 38.05
N ALA A 7 -36.88 6.15 39.29
CA ALA A 7 -36.27 4.97 39.90
C ALA A 7 -37.38 4.02 40.37
N VAL A 8 -37.23 2.72 40.15
CA VAL A 8 -38.15 1.68 40.64
C VAL A 8 -37.34 0.50 41.20
N HIS A 9 -37.88 -0.12 42.25
CA HIS A 9 -37.22 -1.10 43.13
C HIS A 9 -37.05 -2.52 42.52
N PRO A 10 -36.21 -3.38 43.14
CA PRO A 10 -35.84 -4.71 42.61
C PRO A 10 -36.73 -5.85 43.13
N ILE A 11 -36.84 -6.94 42.36
CA ILE A 11 -37.48 -8.19 42.78
C ILE A 11 -36.67 -9.41 42.29
N GLY A 12 -36.59 -10.46 43.11
CA GLY A 12 -36.42 -11.83 42.63
C GLY A 12 -34.99 -12.34 42.50
N GLY A 13 -34.40 -12.81 43.59
CA GLY A 13 -33.18 -13.62 43.53
C GLY A 13 -33.49 -15.12 43.36
N HIS A 14 -32.63 -15.84 42.64
CA HIS A 14 -32.50 -17.30 42.81
C HIS A 14 -31.04 -17.69 43.00
N ARG A 15 -30.76 -18.32 44.15
CA ARG A 15 -29.52 -19.06 44.37
C ARG A 15 -29.65 -20.45 43.72
N MET A 16 -28.63 -20.88 43.00
CA MET A 16 -28.22 -22.29 43.02
C MET A 16 -26.73 -22.39 43.35
N ARG A 17 -26.37 -23.47 44.04
CA ARG A 17 -25.03 -23.71 44.60
C ARG A 17 -24.12 -24.43 43.60
N PRO A 18 -22.79 -24.34 43.76
CA PRO A 18 -21.84 -25.01 42.86
C PRO A 18 -21.78 -26.51 43.13
N VAL A 19 -21.50 -27.29 42.08
CA VAL A 19 -20.99 -28.66 42.20
C VAL A 19 -19.47 -28.59 42.02
N ALA A 20 -18.75 -28.85 43.10
CA ALA A 20 -17.34 -29.22 43.05
C ALA A 20 -17.24 -30.75 43.09
N LEU A 21 -16.33 -31.32 42.30
CA LEU A 21 -15.89 -32.71 42.45
C LEU A 21 -14.36 -32.77 42.39
N ASP A 22 -13.82 -33.74 43.12
CA ASP A 22 -12.57 -33.59 43.86
C ASP A 22 -11.38 -34.37 43.26
N TYR A 23 -10.19 -34.09 43.79
CA TYR A 23 -8.93 -34.74 43.46
C TYR A 23 -8.90 -36.24 43.83
N SER A 24 -8.22 -37.06 43.02
CA SER A 24 -7.34 -38.10 43.59
C SER A 24 -6.17 -38.50 42.67
N MET A 25 -5.11 -38.94 43.34
CA MET A 25 -3.72 -39.07 42.91
C MET A 25 -3.42 -40.19 41.89
N CYS A 26 -2.34 -40.00 41.12
CA CYS A 26 -1.28 -41.03 41.05
C CYS A 26 0.12 -40.42 40.88
N ARG A 27 1.11 -41.00 41.57
CA ARG A 27 2.52 -40.57 41.55
C ARG A 27 3.33 -41.39 40.54
N GLY A 28 4.19 -40.74 39.76
CA GLY A 28 5.20 -41.43 38.95
C GLY A 28 6.27 -40.47 38.39
N ARG A 29 7.55 -40.73 38.69
CA ARG A 29 8.75 -40.12 38.10
C ARG A 29 9.79 -41.23 37.90
N PRO A 30 10.82 -41.07 37.04
CA PRO A 30 10.88 -40.25 35.82
C PRO A 30 11.54 -40.99 34.63
N ALA A 31 11.05 -40.81 33.41
CA ALA A 31 11.73 -41.28 32.19
C ALA A 31 12.45 -40.11 31.48
N LYS A 32 13.77 -40.20 31.31
CA LYS A 32 14.56 -39.29 30.47
C LYS A 32 14.46 -39.73 29.00
N MET A 33 13.89 -38.91 28.11
CA MET A 33 14.17 -39.03 26.67
C MET A 33 14.30 -37.67 25.97
N ARG A 34 15.06 -37.66 24.87
CA ARG A 34 15.64 -36.47 24.23
C ARG A 34 14.65 -35.75 23.30
N GLN A 35 14.06 -34.64 23.75
CA GLN A 35 13.50 -33.64 22.84
C GLN A 35 14.63 -32.85 22.13
N ARG A 36 15.25 -33.44 21.10
CA ARG A 36 16.07 -32.71 20.12
C ARG A 36 15.58 -32.83 18.67
N SER A 37 14.72 -33.80 18.37
CA SER A 37 14.28 -34.06 16.98
C SER A 37 13.05 -33.26 16.55
N LEU A 38 12.16 -32.85 17.47
CA LEU A 38 10.89 -32.21 17.09
C LEU A 38 11.06 -30.80 16.50
N LEU A 39 11.98 -29.99 17.05
CA LEU A 39 12.24 -28.64 16.54
C LEU A 39 12.97 -28.66 15.19
N VAL A 40 13.85 -29.65 14.98
CA VAL A 40 14.52 -29.87 13.70
C VAL A 40 13.54 -30.43 12.66
N ALA A 41 12.66 -31.36 13.04
CA ALA A 41 11.60 -31.86 12.16
C ALA A 41 10.63 -30.74 11.73
N LEU A 42 10.23 -29.85 12.64
CA LEU A 42 9.38 -28.69 12.31
C LEU A 42 10.09 -27.67 11.40
N LEU A 43 11.39 -27.42 11.61
CA LEU A 43 12.18 -26.55 10.73
C LEU A 43 12.46 -27.19 9.36
N CYS A 44 12.71 -28.50 9.31
CA CYS A 44 12.85 -29.24 8.06
C CYS A 44 11.51 -29.34 7.31
N ALA A 45 10.37 -29.54 7.99
CA ALA A 45 9.06 -29.50 7.35
C ALA A 45 8.78 -28.12 6.73
N ALA A 46 9.07 -27.03 7.46
CA ALA A 46 8.92 -25.67 6.93
C ALA A 46 9.84 -25.37 5.73
N LEU A 47 11.05 -25.95 5.69
CA LEU A 47 11.99 -25.78 4.57
C LEU A 47 11.66 -26.69 3.37
N VAL A 48 11.18 -27.91 3.59
CA VAL A 48 10.74 -28.83 2.51
C VAL A 48 9.44 -28.34 1.87
N SER A 49 8.54 -27.70 2.63
CA SER A 49 7.35 -27.05 2.06
C SER A 49 7.68 -25.89 1.11
N ILE A 50 8.86 -25.26 1.24
CA ILE A 50 9.31 -24.19 0.33
C ILE A 50 9.96 -24.78 -0.94
N SER A 51 10.40 -26.05 -0.92
CA SER A 51 11.00 -26.72 -2.09
C SER A 51 10.02 -27.56 -2.94
N ARG A 52 8.72 -27.63 -2.59
CA ARG A 52 7.72 -28.46 -3.29
C ARG A 52 6.61 -27.70 -4.02
N CYS A 53 6.55 -26.37 -4.00
CA CYS A 53 5.69 -25.59 -4.91
C CYS A 53 6.27 -25.51 -6.34
N GLY A 54 6.58 -26.67 -6.93
CA GLY A 54 7.27 -26.81 -8.21
C GLY A 54 7.16 -28.22 -8.82
N ALA A 55 6.13 -28.98 -8.45
CA ALA A 55 5.74 -30.26 -9.05
C ALA A 55 4.26 -30.53 -8.75
N GLU A 56 3.66 -31.50 -9.45
CA GLU A 56 2.35 -32.08 -9.16
C GLU A 56 1.12 -31.18 -9.42
N ALA A 57 1.01 -30.76 -10.68
CA ALA A 57 -0.28 -30.89 -11.36
C ALA A 57 -0.30 -32.24 -12.10
N SER A 58 -0.81 -33.30 -11.45
CA SER A 58 -1.24 -34.56 -12.09
C SER A 58 -1.91 -35.49 -11.07
N GLN A 59 -3.05 -36.08 -11.45
CA GLN A 59 -3.68 -37.27 -10.85
C GLN A 59 -4.14 -37.19 -9.39
N ASP A 60 -5.35 -36.65 -9.19
CA ASP A 60 -6.33 -37.33 -8.33
C ASP A 60 -7.07 -38.38 -9.18
N ASN A 61 -6.97 -39.66 -8.81
CA ASN A 61 -8.10 -40.59 -8.92
C ASN A 61 -7.89 -41.87 -8.09
N ALA A 62 -8.99 -42.38 -7.54
CA ALA A 62 -9.14 -43.67 -6.85
C ALA A 62 -8.35 -43.91 -5.54
N ARG A 63 -9.01 -43.64 -4.41
CA ARG A 63 -8.84 -44.38 -3.15
C ARG A 63 -10.07 -45.26 -2.90
N THR A 64 -9.87 -46.55 -2.67
CA THR A 64 -10.68 -47.43 -1.80
C THR A 64 -9.92 -48.72 -1.51
N GLY A 65 -10.15 -49.36 -0.34
CA GLY A 65 -9.92 -50.81 -0.21
C GLY A 65 -8.68 -51.33 0.53
N ASP A 66 -8.27 -50.65 1.61
CA ASP A 66 -8.11 -51.18 2.99
C ASP A 66 -7.58 -52.61 3.33
N VAL A 67 -7.06 -52.74 4.58
CA VAL A 67 -6.75 -53.94 5.38
C VAL A 67 -5.44 -54.72 5.09
N GLY A 68 -4.67 -55.05 6.15
CA GLY A 68 -3.86 -56.30 6.15
C GLY A 68 -2.46 -56.34 6.78
N GLU A 69 -2.29 -55.86 8.02
CA GLU A 69 -1.35 -56.29 9.10
C GLU A 69 0.03 -57.01 8.88
N ALA A 70 0.86 -56.85 9.93
CA ALA A 70 1.83 -57.84 10.48
C ALA A 70 3.29 -57.95 9.96
N HIS A 71 4.15 -57.15 10.59
CA HIS A 71 5.25 -57.60 11.48
C HIS A 71 6.52 -58.39 11.01
N VAL A 72 7.68 -57.81 11.40
CA VAL A 72 8.91 -58.42 11.99
C VAL A 72 10.03 -58.98 11.07
N GLY A 73 11.28 -58.67 11.47
CA GLY A 73 12.51 -59.43 11.12
C GLY A 73 13.43 -58.75 10.11
N GLN A 74 14.27 -57.77 10.51
CA GLN A 74 15.67 -57.94 10.97
C GLN A 74 16.70 -58.49 9.96
N ASN A 75 17.73 -57.65 9.75
CA ASN A 75 19.16 -57.98 9.57
C ASN A 75 19.69 -58.63 8.27
N ALA A 76 20.36 -57.76 7.50
CA ALA A 76 21.81 -57.81 7.21
C ALA A 76 22.37 -58.62 6.02
N ASN A 77 23.30 -57.93 5.33
CA ASN A 77 24.44 -58.42 4.54
C ASN A 77 24.18 -59.14 3.20
N GLU A 78 24.37 -58.37 2.12
CA GLU A 78 25.35 -58.58 1.01
C GLU A 78 26.46 -59.67 1.21
N PRO A 79 27.17 -60.16 0.15
CA PRO A 79 27.02 -59.90 -1.30
C PRO A 79 27.33 -61.11 -2.26
N VAL A 80 27.42 -60.85 -3.58
CA VAL A 80 28.24 -61.54 -4.64
C VAL A 80 27.69 -62.77 -5.44
N ALA A 81 27.43 -62.52 -6.74
CA ALA A 81 27.72 -63.28 -8.00
C ALA A 81 27.24 -64.72 -8.30
N GLY A 82 27.19 -65.02 -9.63
CA GLY A 82 27.13 -66.35 -10.27
C GLY A 82 25.70 -66.85 -10.53
N ASP A 83 25.11 -66.87 -11.72
CA ASP A 83 25.49 -67.34 -13.07
C ASP A 83 25.19 -68.84 -13.35
N ASN A 84 24.48 -69.07 -14.46
CA ASN A 84 24.17 -70.33 -15.19
C ASN A 84 23.30 -71.49 -14.60
N SER A 85 22.15 -71.67 -15.29
CA SER A 85 21.70 -72.83 -16.10
C SER A 85 20.93 -74.05 -15.53
N ASP A 86 20.07 -74.59 -16.43
CA ASP A 86 19.42 -75.93 -16.49
C ASP A 86 18.28 -76.22 -15.48
N GLU A 87 17.21 -76.99 -15.74
CA GLU A 87 16.73 -77.90 -16.82
C GLU A 87 15.24 -77.57 -17.15
N ALA A 88 14.59 -77.76 -18.31
CA ALA A 88 14.58 -78.78 -19.37
C ALA A 88 13.65 -80.02 -19.14
N LYS A 89 12.43 -80.01 -19.74
CA LYS A 89 11.56 -81.14 -20.24
C LYS A 89 10.09 -80.67 -20.41
N ALA A 90 9.24 -81.12 -21.36
CA ALA A 90 9.43 -81.89 -22.60
C ALA A 90 8.19 -81.77 -23.54
N ARG A 91 8.45 -81.74 -24.87
CA ARG A 91 7.82 -82.42 -26.05
C ARG A 91 6.46 -83.15 -25.90
N THR A 92 5.58 -83.31 -26.92
CA THR A 92 5.56 -83.16 -28.41
C THR A 92 4.31 -82.37 -28.88
N GLY A 93 3.93 -82.11 -30.14
CA GLY A 93 4.33 -82.40 -31.54
C GLY A 93 3.18 -81.94 -32.49
N ASP A 94 3.13 -82.08 -33.82
CA ASP A 94 4.05 -82.50 -34.90
C ASP A 94 3.43 -82.08 -36.30
N LYS A 95 4.23 -82.04 -37.39
CA LYS A 95 3.87 -81.90 -38.85
C LYS A 95 3.36 -80.54 -39.42
N VAL A 96 3.56 -80.16 -40.70
CA VAL A 96 4.67 -80.25 -41.71
C VAL A 96 4.24 -79.64 -43.09
N LEU A 97 5.14 -78.90 -43.82
CA LEU A 97 5.10 -78.46 -45.26
C LEU A 97 3.99 -77.47 -45.73
N ASP A 98 4.14 -76.54 -46.71
CA ASP A 98 5.31 -75.98 -47.45
C ASP A 98 4.97 -74.60 -48.14
N LYS A 99 6.01 -73.83 -48.49
CA LYS A 99 6.18 -72.86 -49.63
C LYS A 99 5.41 -71.52 -49.82
N THR A 100 6.21 -70.43 -49.72
CA THR A 100 6.37 -69.26 -50.66
C THR A 100 5.20 -68.26 -50.92
N SER A 101 5.41 -66.94 -51.13
CA SER A 101 6.65 -66.14 -51.35
C SER A 101 6.47 -64.63 -51.03
N THR A 102 7.56 -63.98 -50.58
CA THR A 102 7.99 -62.56 -50.82
C THR A 102 6.97 -61.38 -50.77
N GLY A 103 7.23 -60.28 -50.06
CA GLY A 103 8.38 -59.94 -49.21
C GLY A 103 8.44 -58.45 -48.82
N GLN A 104 9.31 -58.12 -47.85
CA GLN A 104 10.01 -56.82 -47.57
C GLN A 104 9.24 -55.47 -47.66
N SER A 105 9.42 -54.49 -46.78
CA SER A 105 10.26 -54.28 -45.58
C SER A 105 9.77 -52.96 -44.93
N LYS A 106 9.44 -52.89 -43.62
CA LYS A 106 10.24 -52.26 -42.53
C LYS A 106 10.96 -50.95 -42.93
N SER A 107 11.11 -49.88 -42.13
CA SER A 107 10.76 -49.45 -40.75
C SER A 107 11.54 -48.10 -40.60
N GLY A 108 11.28 -47.11 -39.75
CA GLY A 108 10.63 -47.03 -38.45
C GLY A 108 11.57 -46.30 -37.46
N GLU A 109 10.99 -45.57 -36.49
CA GLU A 109 11.54 -45.36 -35.13
C GLU A 109 12.49 -44.19 -34.74
N TRP A 110 11.86 -43.25 -33.99
CA TRP A 110 12.24 -42.67 -32.68
C TRP A 110 13.19 -41.47 -32.48
N GLU A 111 12.83 -40.74 -31.42
CA GLU A 111 13.29 -39.45 -30.89
C GLU A 111 14.65 -39.49 -30.15
N VAL A 112 15.29 -38.33 -29.93
CA VAL A 112 15.94 -37.97 -28.64
C VAL A 112 15.92 -36.44 -28.38
N SER A 113 15.28 -36.03 -27.28
CA SER A 113 15.47 -34.87 -26.37
C SER A 113 15.88 -33.45 -26.83
N GLY A 114 15.30 -32.43 -26.17
CA GLY A 114 15.86 -31.08 -26.09
C GLY A 114 15.13 -30.14 -25.11
N ASN A 115 15.64 -29.98 -23.89
CA ASN A 115 15.16 -28.98 -22.91
C ASN A 115 15.61 -27.56 -23.30
N THR A 116 14.76 -26.53 -23.13
CA THR A 116 15.07 -25.30 -22.35
C THR A 116 13.91 -24.29 -22.26
N PHE A 117 13.75 -23.67 -21.09
CA PHE A 117 12.98 -22.44 -20.86
C PHE A 117 13.80 -21.20 -21.29
N ASN A 118 13.20 -20.19 -21.96
CA ASN A 118 13.40 -18.77 -21.59
C ASN A 118 12.58 -17.72 -22.38
N THR A 119 11.96 -16.80 -21.63
CA THR A 119 11.83 -15.32 -21.81
C THR A 119 11.40 -14.63 -23.13
N GLY A 120 10.59 -13.57 -22.97
CA GLY A 120 10.38 -12.47 -23.95
C GLY A 120 8.96 -11.88 -23.83
N PHE A 121 8.65 -10.88 -23.00
CA PHE A 121 9.02 -9.44 -23.03
C PHE A 121 8.63 -8.67 -24.30
N TYR A 122 7.96 -7.53 -24.08
CA TYR A 122 7.51 -6.55 -25.08
C TYR A 122 8.67 -5.92 -25.89
N SER A 123 8.46 -5.64 -27.18
CA SER A 123 8.43 -4.26 -27.72
C SER A 123 8.67 -4.19 -29.23
N ALA A 124 7.85 -3.37 -29.90
CA ALA A 124 7.91 -2.86 -31.26
C ALA A 124 9.31 -2.56 -31.87
N GLN A 125 9.45 -2.70 -33.19
CA GLN A 125 9.31 -1.54 -34.12
C GLN A 125 9.33 -1.88 -35.63
N ASN A 126 8.43 -1.23 -36.37
CA ASN A 126 8.55 -0.63 -37.71
C ASN A 126 9.45 -1.20 -38.84
N ARG A 127 8.80 -1.23 -40.03
CA ARG A 127 9.27 -0.84 -41.39
C ARG A 127 9.94 -1.85 -42.32
N GLU A 128 9.37 -1.86 -43.54
CA GLU A 128 10.01 -1.83 -44.86
C GLU A 128 10.98 -2.97 -45.26
N VAL A 129 10.45 -3.85 -46.13
CA VAL A 129 11.15 -4.81 -47.01
C VAL A 129 10.30 -4.76 -48.30
N ILE A 130 10.68 -4.17 -49.44
CA ILE A 130 11.89 -4.29 -50.28
C ILE A 130 12.29 -5.75 -50.55
N VAL A 131 11.73 -6.30 -51.62
CA VAL A 131 12.27 -7.45 -52.38
C VAL A 131 12.16 -7.03 -53.85
N SER A 132 13.18 -6.50 -54.51
CA SER A 132 14.50 -7.04 -54.86
C SER A 132 14.44 -8.14 -55.93
N ASP A 133 14.93 -7.77 -57.11
CA ASP A 133 15.01 -8.50 -58.38
C ASP A 133 15.36 -10.00 -58.33
N SER A 134 14.92 -10.71 -59.36
CA SER A 134 15.56 -11.94 -59.85
C SER A 134 16.04 -11.76 -61.29
N HIS A 135 17.33 -12.02 -61.53
CA HIS A 135 17.93 -12.11 -62.86
C HIS A 135 17.64 -13.48 -63.50
N ASP A 136 17.28 -13.52 -64.79
CA ASP A 136 18.18 -14.11 -65.81
C ASP A 136 17.88 -13.61 -67.25
N LYS A 137 18.74 -13.99 -68.21
CA LYS A 137 18.98 -13.35 -69.52
C LYS A 137 17.98 -13.74 -70.64
N GLY A 138 17.83 -12.88 -71.68
CA GLY A 138 17.03 -13.25 -72.86
C GLY A 138 16.94 -12.32 -74.08
N ARG A 139 18.04 -11.71 -74.54
CA ARG A 139 18.34 -11.26 -75.94
C ARG A 139 17.21 -10.77 -76.91
N SER A 140 17.38 -9.52 -77.37
CA SER A 140 17.07 -8.97 -78.73
C SER A 140 15.64 -8.94 -79.32
N GLY A 141 15.22 -7.76 -79.79
CA GLY A 141 14.55 -7.67 -81.11
C GLY A 141 13.45 -6.61 -81.34
N VAL A 142 13.85 -5.45 -81.88
CA VAL A 142 13.17 -4.66 -82.93
C VAL A 142 11.78 -4.00 -82.66
N ASN A 143 11.69 -2.75 -83.12
CA ASN A 143 10.49 -1.90 -83.15
C ASN A 143 9.35 -2.45 -84.03
N SER A 144 8.11 -2.16 -83.65
CA SER A 144 7.14 -1.59 -84.59
C SER A 144 6.02 -0.86 -83.85
N GLU A 145 5.84 0.43 -84.12
CA GLU A 145 4.62 1.14 -83.78
C GLU A 145 3.44 0.58 -84.59
N ASN A 146 2.24 0.60 -84.00
CA ASN A 146 1.10 1.15 -84.73
C ASN A 146 0.05 1.68 -83.77
N ARG A 147 -0.39 2.92 -84.02
CA ARG A 147 -1.56 3.52 -83.38
C ARG A 147 -2.81 3.05 -84.11
N GLU A 148 -3.90 2.86 -83.37
CA GLU A 148 -5.18 3.36 -83.85
C GLU A 148 -6.07 3.82 -82.68
N ILE A 149 -6.93 4.80 -82.96
CA ILE A 149 -7.73 5.55 -81.99
C ILE A 149 -9.20 5.28 -82.31
N THR A 150 -10.03 4.95 -81.32
CA THR A 150 -11.46 5.31 -81.32
C THR A 150 -12.10 5.17 -79.93
N HIS A 151 -13.20 5.90 -79.74
CA HIS A 151 -13.94 6.00 -78.47
C HIS A 151 -14.95 4.87 -78.27
N ALA A 152 -15.26 4.52 -77.00
CA ALA A 152 -16.58 4.76 -76.37
C ALA A 152 -17.08 3.68 -75.38
N ARG A 153 -17.21 4.11 -74.12
CA ARG A 153 -18.30 3.82 -73.14
C ARG A 153 -18.62 2.38 -72.65
N SER A 154 -18.50 2.27 -71.32
CA SER A 154 -19.48 1.68 -70.39
C SER A 154 -19.59 0.16 -70.24
N GLY A 155 -18.95 -0.38 -69.19
CA GLY A 155 -19.25 -1.68 -68.60
C GLY A 155 -19.14 -1.63 -67.08
N TYR A 156 -20.26 -1.83 -66.39
CA TYR A 156 -20.29 -2.01 -64.92
C TYR A 156 -19.47 -3.25 -64.53
N LEU A 157 -18.61 -3.15 -63.52
CA LEU A 157 -18.07 -4.32 -62.83
C LEU A 157 -18.68 -4.43 -61.43
N ILE A 158 -19.36 -5.56 -61.24
CA ILE A 158 -20.17 -5.88 -60.06
C ILE A 158 -19.25 -6.33 -58.92
N GLY A 159 -19.39 -5.72 -57.75
CA GLY A 159 -18.71 -6.15 -56.53
C GLY A 159 -19.19 -7.53 -56.06
N ASN A 160 -18.25 -8.35 -55.57
CA ASN A 160 -18.50 -9.74 -55.22
C ASN A 160 -19.56 -9.87 -54.07
N PRO A 161 -20.69 -10.58 -54.22
CA PRO A 161 -21.81 -10.49 -53.27
C PRO A 161 -21.58 -11.15 -51.89
N ALA A 162 -20.56 -12.00 -51.76
CA ALA A 162 -20.35 -12.83 -50.57
C ALA A 162 -19.74 -12.09 -49.37
N GLU A 163 -18.91 -11.08 -49.59
CA GLU A 163 -18.20 -10.36 -48.52
C GLU A 163 -19.02 -9.23 -47.86
N ASN A 164 -20.13 -8.83 -48.49
CA ASN A 164 -20.97 -7.73 -47.97
C ASN A 164 -22.10 -8.23 -47.05
N LYS A 165 -22.38 -9.54 -47.00
CA LYS A 165 -23.56 -10.09 -46.32
C LYS A 165 -23.42 -10.20 -44.81
N THR A 166 -22.20 -10.25 -44.28
CA THR A 166 -21.90 -10.27 -42.84
C THR A 166 -21.78 -8.88 -42.22
N ARG A 167 -21.55 -7.84 -43.04
CA ARG A 167 -21.36 -6.46 -42.57
C ARG A 167 -22.68 -5.70 -42.30
N VAL A 168 -23.81 -6.20 -42.82
CA VAL A 168 -25.07 -5.44 -42.95
C VAL A 168 -26.12 -5.73 -41.87
N ASP A 169 -25.99 -6.82 -41.10
CA ASP A 169 -26.99 -7.16 -40.07
C ASP A 169 -26.78 -6.44 -38.72
N PHE A 170 -25.54 -6.04 -38.41
CA PHE A 170 -25.23 -5.34 -37.15
C PHE A 170 -25.74 -3.89 -37.14
N GLU A 171 -25.54 -3.14 -38.22
CA GLU A 171 -25.98 -1.73 -38.30
C GLU A 171 -27.51 -1.62 -38.26
N SER A 172 -28.22 -2.53 -38.94
CA SER A 172 -29.69 -2.59 -38.91
C SER A 172 -30.24 -2.94 -37.51
N LYS A 173 -29.68 -3.96 -36.85
CA LYS A 173 -30.09 -4.36 -35.50
C LYS A 173 -29.76 -3.33 -34.43
N LEU A 174 -28.60 -2.68 -34.54
CA LEU A 174 -28.24 -1.59 -33.61
C LEU A 174 -29.11 -0.36 -33.85
N GLY A 175 -29.42 -0.04 -35.11
CA GLY A 175 -30.38 1.01 -35.47
C GLY A 175 -31.77 0.76 -34.85
N SER A 176 -32.32 -0.45 -35.00
CA SER A 176 -33.63 -0.78 -34.42
C SER A 176 -33.63 -0.78 -32.88
N LEU A 177 -32.54 -1.19 -32.24
CA LEU A 177 -32.37 -1.08 -30.79
C LEU A 177 -32.32 0.39 -30.33
N MET A 178 -31.62 1.26 -31.07
CA MET A 178 -31.55 2.70 -30.77
C MET A 178 -32.90 3.38 -30.97
N ASP A 179 -33.65 3.02 -32.01
CA ASP A 179 -35.00 3.55 -32.24
C ASP A 179 -35.96 3.15 -31.10
N LEU A 180 -35.89 1.90 -30.62
CA LEU A 180 -36.71 1.41 -29.50
C LEU A 180 -36.30 2.01 -28.13
N LEU A 181 -35.00 2.28 -27.92
CA LEU A 181 -34.52 3.02 -26.75
C LEU A 181 -34.98 4.49 -26.80
N MET A 182 -34.89 5.12 -27.98
CA MET A 182 -35.34 6.50 -28.17
C MET A 182 -36.85 6.64 -28.01
N GLU A 183 -37.66 5.71 -28.51
CA GLU A 183 -39.11 5.68 -28.30
C GLU A 183 -39.47 5.65 -26.81
N LYS A 184 -38.74 4.87 -26.00
CA LYS A 184 -38.90 4.88 -24.53
C LYS A 184 -38.50 6.21 -23.90
N VAL A 185 -37.41 6.83 -24.37
CA VAL A 185 -36.90 8.11 -23.84
C VAL A 185 -37.77 9.30 -24.26
N THR A 186 -38.41 9.28 -25.43
CA THR A 186 -39.30 10.36 -25.91
C THR A 186 -40.77 10.12 -25.57
N GLY A 187 -41.19 8.88 -25.34
CA GLY A 187 -42.56 8.51 -25.00
C GLY A 187 -42.95 8.84 -23.55
N SER A 188 -41.97 9.01 -22.64
CA SER A 188 -42.24 9.47 -21.28
C SER A 188 -42.50 10.98 -21.25
N ARG A 189 -43.67 11.40 -20.75
CA ARG A 189 -43.97 12.83 -20.52
C ARG A 189 -43.01 13.46 -19.49
N LEU A 190 -42.44 12.66 -18.60
CA LEU A 190 -41.50 13.13 -17.56
C LEU A 190 -40.13 13.51 -18.14
N THR A 191 -39.62 12.77 -19.14
CA THR A 191 -38.34 13.07 -19.79
C THR A 191 -38.43 14.25 -20.73
N LEU A 192 -39.54 14.40 -21.48
CA LEU A 192 -39.82 15.60 -22.27
C LEU A 192 -39.88 16.87 -21.40
N ASN A 193 -40.59 16.82 -20.27
CA ASN A 193 -40.65 17.93 -19.30
C ASN A 193 -39.31 18.19 -18.58
N ALA A 194 -38.39 17.23 -18.58
CA ALA A 194 -37.03 17.42 -18.06
C ALA A 194 -36.11 18.06 -19.11
N LEU A 195 -36.21 17.66 -20.38
CA LEU A 195 -35.46 18.26 -21.50
C LEU A 195 -35.77 19.74 -21.70
N ASP A 196 -37.01 20.16 -21.47
CA ASP A 196 -37.47 21.57 -21.53
C ASP A 196 -36.90 22.45 -20.38
N ARG A 197 -36.25 21.83 -19.38
CA ARG A 197 -35.64 22.51 -18.22
C ARG A 197 -34.11 22.56 -18.26
N ILE A 198 -33.50 22.02 -19.31
CA ILE A 198 -32.04 21.87 -19.47
C ILE A 198 -31.50 22.96 -20.41
N ASP A 199 -30.24 23.37 -20.23
CA ASP A 199 -29.59 24.36 -21.10
C ASP A 199 -29.69 23.97 -22.59
N GLU A 200 -30.01 24.96 -23.43
CA GLU A 200 -30.25 24.75 -24.86
C GLU A 200 -29.04 24.11 -25.56
N ASN A 201 -27.81 24.47 -25.17
CA ASN A 201 -26.58 23.92 -25.75
C ASN A 201 -26.34 22.47 -25.31
N CYS A 202 -26.79 22.09 -24.12
CA CYS A 202 -26.78 20.70 -23.67
C CYS A 202 -27.81 19.88 -24.46
N THR A 203 -29.06 20.35 -24.54
CA THR A 203 -30.14 19.67 -25.30
C THR A 203 -29.78 19.53 -26.78
N GLN A 204 -29.26 20.57 -27.44
CA GLN A 204 -28.76 20.49 -28.81
C GLN A 204 -27.61 19.47 -28.96
N ALA A 205 -26.68 19.40 -28.00
CA ALA A 205 -25.55 18.47 -28.07
C ALA A 205 -25.97 17.00 -27.83
N LEU A 206 -26.90 16.75 -26.90
CA LEU A 206 -27.51 15.43 -26.67
C LEU A 206 -28.27 14.96 -27.91
N LEU A 207 -29.11 15.82 -28.51
CA LEU A 207 -29.82 15.51 -29.76
C LEU A 207 -28.85 15.23 -30.91
N ARG A 208 -27.78 16.02 -31.06
CA ARG A 208 -26.70 15.76 -32.04
C ARG A 208 -26.01 14.42 -31.79
N TRP A 209 -25.77 14.04 -30.54
CA TRP A 209 -25.18 12.74 -30.19
C TRP A 209 -26.12 11.59 -30.54
N VAL A 210 -27.41 11.68 -30.22
CA VAL A 210 -28.44 10.69 -30.61
C VAL A 210 -28.52 10.51 -32.12
N VAL A 211 -28.62 11.60 -32.89
CA VAL A 211 -28.65 11.54 -34.36
C VAL A 211 -27.34 10.96 -34.92
N ALA A 212 -26.21 11.27 -34.29
CA ALA A 212 -24.90 10.72 -34.64
C ALA A 212 -24.75 9.23 -34.29
N LEU A 213 -25.40 8.74 -33.22
CA LEU A 213 -25.49 7.31 -32.92
C LEU A 213 -26.34 6.57 -33.96
N ARG A 214 -27.51 7.10 -34.31
CA ARG A 214 -28.38 6.52 -35.35
C ARG A 214 -27.69 6.44 -36.73
N THR A 215 -26.80 7.39 -37.01
CA THR A 215 -25.96 7.43 -38.22
C THR A 215 -24.57 6.80 -38.03
N MET A 216 -24.37 6.02 -36.96
CA MET A 216 -23.16 5.22 -36.67
C MET A 216 -21.84 6.03 -36.73
N LYS A 217 -21.88 7.32 -36.39
CA LYS A 217 -20.69 8.19 -36.50
C LYS A 217 -19.59 7.73 -35.54
N PRO A 218 -18.32 7.64 -35.97
CA PRO A 218 -17.23 7.10 -35.15
C PRO A 218 -17.00 7.79 -33.81
N TRP A 219 -17.29 9.10 -33.69
CA TRP A 219 -17.17 9.81 -32.42
C TRP A 219 -18.35 9.50 -31.48
N ALA A 220 -19.56 9.34 -31.99
CA ALA A 220 -20.73 9.02 -31.18
C ALA A 220 -20.65 7.60 -30.62
N LEU A 221 -20.25 6.64 -31.46
CA LEU A 221 -19.96 5.27 -31.06
C LEU A 221 -18.85 5.20 -30.00
N LYS A 222 -17.78 6.01 -30.12
CA LYS A 222 -16.72 6.07 -29.10
C LYS A 222 -17.20 6.57 -27.74
N MET A 223 -18.18 7.48 -27.68
CA MET A 223 -18.78 7.93 -26.42
C MET A 223 -19.68 6.84 -25.79
N LEU A 224 -20.49 6.16 -26.61
CA LEU A 224 -21.32 5.05 -26.14
C LEU A 224 -20.48 3.88 -25.63
N ASP A 225 -19.47 3.47 -26.39
CA ASP A 225 -18.53 2.41 -26.01
C ASP A 225 -17.66 2.79 -24.79
N ALA A 226 -17.40 4.10 -24.59
CA ALA A 226 -16.71 4.58 -23.40
C ALA A 226 -17.57 4.62 -22.14
N THR A 227 -18.88 4.46 -22.26
CA THR A 227 -19.81 4.44 -21.14
C THR A 227 -19.85 3.03 -20.53
N GLY A 228 -19.68 2.98 -19.21
CA GLY A 228 -19.77 1.77 -18.39
C GLY A 228 -21.16 1.16 -18.43
N ARG A 229 -21.22 -0.12 -18.07
CA ARG A 229 -22.42 -0.97 -18.13
C ARG A 229 -22.83 -1.38 -16.71
N PRO A 230 -24.03 -1.94 -16.51
CA PRO A 230 -24.35 -2.63 -15.27
C PRO A 230 -23.27 -3.68 -14.97
N PRO A 231 -22.60 -3.64 -13.81
CA PRO A 231 -21.44 -4.48 -13.57
C PRO A 231 -21.82 -5.95 -13.41
N SER A 232 -21.00 -6.82 -14.02
CA SER A 232 -20.97 -8.24 -13.70
C SER A 232 -20.65 -8.48 -12.21
N GLY A 233 -21.30 -9.46 -11.59
CA GLY A 233 -21.05 -9.84 -10.20
C GLY A 233 -21.75 -8.95 -9.16
N LEU A 234 -22.90 -8.35 -9.49
CA LEU A 234 -23.68 -7.50 -8.57
C LEU A 234 -24.10 -8.25 -7.29
N ALA A 235 -24.55 -9.51 -7.41
CA ALA A 235 -24.88 -10.39 -6.28
C ALA A 235 -23.69 -10.61 -5.33
N SER A 236 -22.49 -10.75 -5.89
CA SER A 236 -21.23 -10.90 -5.14
C SER A 236 -20.70 -9.55 -4.56
N GLY A 237 -21.50 -8.48 -4.64
CA GLY A 237 -21.14 -7.15 -4.13
C GLY A 237 -20.33 -6.29 -5.10
N THR A 238 -20.36 -6.54 -6.40
CA THR A 238 -19.68 -5.66 -7.38
C THR A 238 -20.55 -4.45 -7.71
N ILE A 239 -20.23 -3.30 -7.12
CA ILE A 239 -21.04 -2.07 -7.17
C ILE A 239 -20.50 -0.98 -8.12
N ALA A 240 -19.56 -1.32 -9.01
CA ALA A 240 -18.91 -0.32 -9.86
C ALA A 240 -18.57 -0.81 -11.27
N ASP A 241 -18.79 0.02 -12.27
CA ASP A 241 -18.08 0.00 -13.55
C ASP A 241 -17.45 1.39 -13.80
N LEU A 242 -16.18 1.43 -14.19
CA LEU A 242 -15.45 2.68 -14.40
C LEU A 242 -15.61 3.23 -15.83
N GLY A 243 -16.01 2.40 -16.81
CA GLY A 243 -16.04 2.78 -18.22
C GLY A 243 -14.65 3.14 -18.80
N GLN A 244 -14.57 3.48 -20.08
CA GLN A 244 -13.30 3.84 -20.72
C GLN A 244 -12.99 5.34 -20.60
N PHE A 245 -12.58 5.77 -19.41
CA PHE A 245 -12.19 7.16 -19.09
C PHE A 245 -11.29 7.80 -20.17
N ASN A 246 -10.24 7.09 -20.60
CA ASN A 246 -9.30 7.56 -21.62
C ASN A 246 -9.95 7.80 -22.99
N GLN A 247 -10.94 6.99 -23.35
CA GLN A 247 -11.60 7.05 -24.64
C GLN A 247 -12.60 8.19 -24.68
N CYS A 248 -13.37 8.38 -23.61
CA CYS A 248 -14.26 9.51 -23.48
C CYS A 248 -13.50 10.84 -23.62
N LEU A 249 -12.46 11.05 -22.79
CA LEU A 249 -11.66 12.28 -22.80
C LEU A 249 -10.85 12.53 -24.08
N LYS A 250 -10.65 11.52 -24.93
CA LYS A 250 -10.01 11.67 -26.25
C LYS A 250 -11.02 11.93 -27.38
N THR A 251 -12.32 11.80 -27.12
CA THR A 251 -13.34 11.92 -28.15
C THR A 251 -13.74 13.37 -28.37
N ILE A 252 -13.81 13.78 -29.64
CA ILE A 252 -14.15 15.13 -30.08
C ILE A 252 -15.24 15.00 -31.14
N ALA A 253 -16.40 15.61 -30.91
CA ALA A 253 -17.47 15.71 -31.89
C ALA A 253 -17.11 16.83 -32.88
N ARG A 254 -17.10 16.51 -34.17
CA ARG A 254 -16.83 17.45 -35.26
C ARG A 254 -18.02 17.51 -36.20
N SER A 255 -18.28 18.69 -36.75
CA SER A 255 -19.26 18.88 -37.80
C SER A 255 -18.78 18.27 -39.11
N ASP A 256 -19.66 17.54 -39.80
CA ASP A 256 -19.36 17.00 -41.12
C ASP A 256 -19.48 18.11 -42.17
N ARG A 257 -18.49 18.22 -43.06
CA ARG A 257 -18.40 19.31 -44.05
C ARG A 257 -19.52 19.34 -45.10
N PHE A 258 -20.44 18.37 -45.10
CA PHE A 258 -21.55 18.27 -46.05
C PHE A 258 -22.79 19.11 -45.71
N GLY A 259 -22.78 19.87 -44.61
CA GLY A 259 -23.88 20.80 -44.26
C GLY A 259 -23.71 22.25 -44.76
N GLN A 260 -22.50 22.68 -45.13
CA GLN A 260 -22.22 24.08 -45.52
C GLN A 260 -22.51 24.37 -47.00
N GLN A 261 -23.76 24.15 -47.43
CA GLN A 261 -24.24 24.60 -48.74
C GLN A 261 -25.65 25.21 -48.71
N MET A 262 -26.15 25.62 -47.54
CA MET A 262 -27.50 26.19 -47.41
C MET A 262 -27.60 27.41 -46.46
N GLU A 263 -26.48 28.08 -46.17
CA GLU A 263 -26.48 29.30 -45.34
C GLU A 263 -25.42 30.33 -45.80
N GLU A 264 -25.30 30.55 -47.11
CA GLU A 264 -24.47 31.62 -47.70
C GLU A 264 -25.31 32.54 -48.61
N THR A 265 -26.52 32.92 -48.16
CA THR A 265 -27.40 33.83 -48.91
C THR A 265 -27.99 34.99 -48.09
N THR A 266 -27.53 35.25 -46.86
CA THR A 266 -27.88 36.51 -46.14
C THR A 266 -26.91 36.90 -45.02
N LEU A 267 -25.71 37.40 -45.36
CA LEU A 267 -25.20 38.68 -44.82
C LEU A 267 -23.91 39.12 -45.53
N THR A 268 -24.00 40.18 -46.33
CA THR A 268 -22.84 40.81 -46.98
C THR A 268 -22.07 41.73 -46.04
N LYS A 269 -20.73 41.71 -46.13
CA LYS A 269 -19.78 42.78 -45.74
C LYS A 269 -19.73 43.15 -44.24
N THR A 270 -18.72 42.66 -43.52
CA THR A 270 -17.45 43.40 -43.23
C THR A 270 -16.65 42.68 -42.13
N ALA A 271 -15.52 42.05 -42.49
CA ALA A 271 -14.38 41.78 -41.59
C ALA A 271 -13.21 41.21 -42.40
N GLN A 272 -12.35 42.08 -42.92
CA GLN A 272 -11.08 41.67 -43.52
C GLN A 272 -10.01 41.56 -42.41
N SER A 273 -9.05 40.63 -42.56
CA SER A 273 -7.84 40.45 -41.72
C SER A 273 -7.93 39.43 -40.56
N SER A 274 -7.68 38.15 -40.87
CA SER A 274 -6.48 37.45 -40.38
C SER A 274 -6.33 36.09 -41.06
N MET A 275 -5.24 35.88 -41.78
CA MET A 275 -4.87 34.54 -42.26
C MET A 275 -4.33 33.72 -41.10
N ILE A 276 -5.08 32.72 -40.64
CA ILE A 276 -4.56 31.64 -39.81
C ILE A 276 -4.70 30.34 -40.60
N PHE A 277 -3.66 29.51 -40.54
CA PHE A 277 -3.57 28.19 -41.18
C PHE A 277 -4.90 27.41 -41.05
N ARG A 278 -5.55 27.10 -42.18
CA ARG A 278 -6.71 26.21 -42.23
C ARG A 278 -6.25 24.78 -41.94
N ASP A 279 -6.29 24.38 -40.67
CA ASP A 279 -6.29 22.96 -40.32
C ASP A 279 -7.49 22.29 -41.01
N VAL A 280 -7.30 21.06 -41.52
CA VAL A 280 -8.27 20.37 -42.39
C VAL A 280 -9.36 19.67 -41.54
N SER A 281 -9.56 20.14 -40.31
CA SER A 281 -10.53 19.67 -39.32
C SER A 281 -11.87 20.40 -39.47
N GLY A 282 -12.98 19.67 -39.55
CA GLY A 282 -14.33 20.26 -39.42
C GLY A 282 -14.54 20.90 -38.04
N LEU A 283 -15.46 21.88 -37.97
CA LEU A 283 -15.74 22.66 -36.75
C LEU A 283 -15.95 21.76 -35.53
N GLU A 284 -15.23 22.02 -34.45
CA GLU A 284 -15.39 21.31 -33.18
C GLU A 284 -16.74 21.70 -32.55
N LEU A 285 -17.61 20.71 -32.34
CA LEU A 285 -18.95 20.92 -31.77
C LEU A 285 -18.91 20.85 -30.24
N PHE A 286 -18.28 19.80 -29.71
CA PHE A 286 -18.06 19.57 -28.28
C PHE A 286 -17.05 18.43 -28.07
N ARG A 287 -16.63 18.20 -26.82
CA ARG A 287 -15.75 17.09 -26.42
C ARG A 287 -16.51 16.05 -25.58
N GLY A 288 -15.96 14.85 -25.48
CA GLY A 288 -16.39 13.88 -24.49
C GLY A 288 -16.01 14.35 -23.08
N GLN A 289 -17.00 14.45 -22.21
CA GLN A 289 -16.86 14.70 -20.78
C GLN A 289 -17.13 13.38 -20.05
N TYR A 290 -16.14 12.92 -19.27
CA TYR A 290 -16.34 11.75 -18.42
C TYR A 290 -17.00 12.21 -17.12
N CYS A 291 -18.07 11.54 -16.67
CA CYS A 291 -18.68 11.74 -15.36
C CYS A 291 -18.88 10.38 -14.65
N SER A 292 -18.92 10.38 -13.32
CA SER A 292 -19.36 9.22 -12.54
C SER A 292 -20.83 9.37 -12.17
N LEU A 293 -21.68 8.49 -12.70
CA LEU A 293 -23.07 8.36 -12.31
C LEU A 293 -23.17 7.45 -11.07
N PHE A 294 -23.83 7.95 -10.04
CA PHE A 294 -24.23 7.18 -8.86
C PHE A 294 -25.73 6.96 -8.86
N LEU A 295 -26.14 5.70 -8.77
CA LEU A 295 -27.53 5.27 -8.63
C LEU A 295 -27.74 4.76 -7.20
N LYS A 296 -28.57 5.47 -6.44
CA LYS A 296 -29.01 5.10 -5.09
C LYS A 296 -30.49 4.72 -5.10
N PRO A 297 -30.93 3.70 -4.36
CA PRO A 297 -32.35 3.38 -4.23
C PRO A 297 -33.14 4.50 -3.54
N THR A 298 -34.38 4.77 -4.00
CA THR A 298 -35.30 5.72 -3.36
C THR A 298 -36.00 5.11 -2.14
N ASP A 299 -36.31 3.81 -2.20
CA ASP A 299 -36.98 3.05 -1.15
C ASP A 299 -36.24 1.74 -0.86
N LEU A 300 -36.08 1.49 0.43
CA LEU A 300 -35.38 0.34 1.00
C LEU A 300 -36.17 -0.97 0.81
N ALA A 301 -37.51 -0.92 0.85
CA ALA A 301 -38.35 -2.09 0.66
C ALA A 301 -38.34 -2.58 -0.80
N SER A 302 -38.20 -1.67 -1.76
CA SER A 302 -38.03 -1.98 -3.18
C SER A 302 -36.69 -2.65 -3.46
N MET A 303 -35.61 -2.19 -2.81
CA MET A 303 -34.30 -2.87 -2.86
C MET A 303 -34.34 -4.26 -2.25
N LYS A 304 -35.03 -4.45 -1.12
CA LYS A 304 -35.14 -5.76 -0.48
C LYS A 304 -35.67 -6.81 -1.46
N ARG A 305 -36.77 -6.50 -2.18
CA ARG A 305 -37.34 -7.39 -3.22
C ARG A 305 -36.46 -7.61 -4.44
N PHE A 306 -35.47 -6.74 -4.69
CA PHE A 306 -34.49 -6.91 -5.75
C PHE A 306 -33.32 -7.79 -5.26
N ALA A 307 -32.80 -7.52 -4.06
CA ALA A 307 -31.74 -8.30 -3.42
C ALA A 307 -32.19 -9.74 -3.11
N GLU A 308 -33.44 -9.96 -2.68
CA GLU A 308 -34.04 -11.29 -2.48
C GLU A 308 -34.01 -12.17 -3.74
N LYS A 309 -33.96 -11.59 -4.95
CA LYS A 309 -33.81 -12.34 -6.23
C LYS A 309 -32.38 -12.78 -6.54
N PHE A 310 -31.42 -12.28 -5.76
CA PHE A 310 -30.00 -12.63 -5.82
C PHE A 310 -29.52 -13.27 -4.51
N ALA A 311 -30.43 -13.59 -3.59
CA ALA A 311 -30.10 -14.36 -2.40
C ALA A 311 -29.62 -15.76 -2.80
N PRO A 312 -28.58 -16.30 -2.16
CA PRO A 312 -28.06 -17.62 -2.47
C PRO A 312 -29.06 -18.72 -2.05
N ASP A 313 -29.06 -19.83 -2.78
CA ASP A 313 -29.79 -21.05 -2.41
C ASP A 313 -29.13 -21.76 -1.20
N ASP A 314 -27.86 -21.47 -0.92
CA ASP A 314 -27.08 -22.02 0.21
C ASP A 314 -27.02 -21.03 1.39
N PRO A 315 -27.53 -21.40 2.59
CA PRO A 315 -27.50 -20.54 3.78
C PRO A 315 -26.09 -20.29 4.35
N ASP A 316 -25.07 -21.06 3.96
CA ASP A 316 -23.67 -20.85 4.38
C ASP A 316 -22.89 -19.91 3.44
N GLU A 317 -23.44 -19.51 2.28
CA GLU A 317 -22.76 -18.61 1.33
C GLU A 317 -22.74 -17.14 1.82
N VAL A 318 -21.54 -16.57 1.93
CA VAL A 318 -21.33 -15.22 2.49
C VAL A 318 -21.46 -14.14 1.40
N THR A 319 -22.68 -13.93 0.90
CA THR A 319 -22.96 -12.79 0.03
C THR A 319 -22.86 -11.47 0.81
N LEU A 320 -22.48 -10.39 0.13
CA LEU A 320 -22.69 -9.04 0.68
C LEU A 320 -24.19 -8.82 0.75
N ASP A 321 -24.75 -8.80 1.97
CA ASP A 321 -26.10 -8.28 2.18
C ASP A 321 -26.09 -6.80 1.79
N LEU A 322 -26.50 -6.56 0.53
CA LEU A 322 -26.50 -5.26 -0.10
C LEU A 322 -27.45 -4.31 0.62
N GLN A 323 -28.50 -4.83 1.28
CA GLN A 323 -29.39 -4.06 2.12
C GLN A 323 -28.63 -3.58 3.37
N VAL A 324 -28.08 -4.49 4.19
CA VAL A 324 -27.35 -4.14 5.42
C VAL A 324 -26.14 -3.24 5.13
N PHE A 325 -25.43 -3.46 4.01
CA PHE A 325 -24.31 -2.62 3.60
C PHE A 325 -24.75 -1.21 3.19
N LEU A 326 -25.84 -1.06 2.43
CA LEU A 326 -26.34 0.26 2.01
C LEU A 326 -27.02 1.02 3.16
N GLU A 327 -27.71 0.34 4.07
CA GLU A 327 -28.27 0.92 5.31
C GLU A 327 -27.15 1.39 6.24
N SER A 328 -26.24 0.49 6.61
CA SER A 328 -25.18 0.78 7.60
C SER A 328 -24.18 1.84 7.12
N ASN A 329 -24.12 2.08 5.81
CA ASN A 329 -23.19 3.01 5.17
C ASN A 329 -23.90 4.03 4.26
N GLN A 330 -25.16 4.41 4.51
CA GLN A 330 -25.89 5.34 3.63
C GLN A 330 -25.15 6.68 3.42
N ASP A 331 -24.38 7.11 4.43
CA ASP A 331 -23.51 8.30 4.44
C ASP A 331 -22.15 8.12 3.73
N VAL A 332 -21.67 6.87 3.59
CA VAL A 332 -20.30 6.54 3.12
C VAL A 332 -20.34 5.89 1.73
N SER A 333 -21.28 4.97 1.50
CA SER A 333 -21.54 4.35 0.19
C SER A 333 -22.35 5.28 -0.70
N HIS A 334 -21.90 5.44 -1.94
CA HIS A 334 -22.57 6.29 -2.93
C HIS A 334 -23.56 5.53 -3.82
N GLY A 335 -23.76 4.23 -3.59
CA GLY A 335 -24.65 3.38 -4.41
C GLY A 335 -23.90 2.74 -5.59
N LEU A 336 -24.65 2.30 -6.60
CA LEU A 336 -24.08 1.70 -7.81
C LEU A 336 -23.40 2.79 -8.65
N ARG A 337 -22.11 2.62 -8.94
CA ARG A 337 -21.29 3.59 -9.68
C ARG A 337 -21.10 3.16 -11.14
N ILE A 338 -21.39 4.03 -12.09
CA ILE A 338 -21.17 3.79 -13.53
C ILE A 338 -20.47 5.02 -14.13
N GLY A 339 -19.31 4.83 -14.76
CA GLY A 339 -18.66 5.90 -15.54
C GLY A 339 -19.40 6.15 -16.85
N VAL A 340 -19.86 7.38 -17.11
CA VAL A 340 -20.62 7.76 -18.32
C VAL A 340 -19.87 8.80 -19.14
N CYS A 341 -20.05 8.77 -20.46
CA CYS A 341 -19.48 9.76 -21.37
C CYS A 341 -20.56 10.65 -22.00
N VAL A 342 -20.55 11.93 -21.65
CA VAL A 342 -21.57 12.93 -22.04
C VAL A 342 -20.95 14.09 -22.84
N PRO A 343 -21.74 14.91 -23.55
CA PRO A 343 -21.24 16.10 -24.23
C PRO A 343 -20.72 17.17 -23.26
N SER A 344 -19.56 17.77 -23.53
CA SER A 344 -18.93 18.79 -22.68
C SER A 344 -19.69 20.12 -22.56
N THR A 345 -20.79 20.31 -23.30
CA THR A 345 -21.68 21.47 -23.15
C THR A 345 -22.74 21.26 -22.06
N CYS A 346 -22.84 20.05 -21.51
CA CYS A 346 -23.83 19.73 -20.48
C CYS A 346 -23.26 19.93 -19.06
N PRO A 347 -23.87 20.80 -18.23
CA PRO A 347 -23.50 20.90 -16.83
C PRO A 347 -23.98 19.66 -16.05
N SER A 348 -23.32 19.36 -14.92
CA SER A 348 -23.62 18.18 -14.09
C SER A 348 -25.03 18.17 -13.50
N ASP A 349 -25.58 19.36 -13.29
CA ASP A 349 -26.82 19.55 -12.53
C ASP A 349 -28.02 19.25 -13.44
N ASP A 350 -28.04 19.80 -14.66
CA ASP A 350 -28.97 19.48 -15.75
C ASP A 350 -29.00 17.98 -16.08
N LEU A 351 -27.82 17.38 -16.22
CA LEU A 351 -27.72 15.94 -16.45
C LEU A 351 -28.24 15.13 -15.26
N SER A 352 -28.05 15.62 -14.02
CA SER A 352 -28.60 14.96 -12.84
C SER A 352 -30.13 15.05 -12.82
N LEU A 353 -30.74 16.14 -13.29
CA LEU A 353 -32.21 16.22 -13.48
C LEU A 353 -32.70 15.21 -14.51
N LEU A 354 -32.03 15.12 -15.67
CA LEU A 354 -32.36 14.14 -16.72
C LEU A 354 -32.27 12.70 -16.21
N VAL A 355 -31.18 12.35 -15.53
CA VAL A 355 -31.00 10.99 -14.99
C VAL A 355 -32.00 10.70 -13.87
N ASN A 356 -32.33 11.66 -12.99
CA ASN A 356 -33.38 11.44 -11.99
C ASN A 356 -34.76 11.20 -12.62
N SER A 357 -35.08 11.86 -13.73
CA SER A 357 -36.35 11.62 -14.46
C SER A 357 -36.46 10.15 -14.90
N VAL A 358 -35.39 9.57 -15.43
CA VAL A 358 -35.35 8.16 -15.87
C VAL A 358 -35.19 7.19 -14.70
N ALA A 359 -34.38 7.53 -13.69
CA ALA A 359 -34.07 6.66 -12.56
C ALA A 359 -35.28 6.48 -11.62
N ASN A 360 -36.11 7.52 -11.46
CA ASN A 360 -37.32 7.46 -10.62
C ASN A 360 -38.33 6.43 -11.14
N ASP A 361 -38.43 6.23 -12.47
CA ASP A 361 -39.28 5.18 -13.08
C ASP A 361 -38.87 3.76 -12.62
N PHE A 362 -37.63 3.59 -12.11
CA PHE A 362 -37.09 2.34 -11.55
C PHE A 362 -36.93 2.37 -10.02
N GLY A 363 -37.40 3.40 -9.32
CA GLY A 363 -37.20 3.55 -7.87
C GLY A 363 -35.75 3.86 -7.48
N LEU A 364 -35.02 4.59 -8.33
CA LEU A 364 -33.65 5.00 -8.11
C LEU A 364 -33.51 6.54 -8.19
N THR A 365 -32.61 7.10 -7.39
CA THR A 365 -32.10 8.47 -7.53
C THR A 365 -30.73 8.44 -8.21
N GLY A 366 -30.53 9.33 -9.17
CA GLY A 366 -29.26 9.52 -9.87
C GLY A 366 -28.53 10.77 -9.40
N SER A 367 -27.21 10.72 -9.27
CA SER A 367 -26.38 11.92 -9.15
C SER A 367 -25.09 11.77 -9.94
N LEU A 368 -24.70 12.82 -10.67
CA LEU A 368 -23.44 12.85 -11.40
C LEU A 368 -22.37 13.61 -10.60
N ARG A 369 -21.16 13.04 -10.54
CA ARG A 369 -20.01 13.60 -9.82
C ARG A 369 -18.73 13.42 -10.62
N GLY A 370 -17.70 14.18 -10.28
CA GLY A 370 -16.35 14.03 -10.88
C GLY A 370 -16.32 14.26 -12.39
N CYS A 371 -17.18 15.13 -12.91
CA CYS A 371 -17.25 15.42 -14.35
C CYS A 371 -15.99 16.16 -14.84
N VAL A 372 -15.27 15.58 -15.82
CA VAL A 372 -14.01 16.10 -16.35
C VAL A 372 -14.03 16.17 -17.88
N VAL A 373 -13.46 17.25 -18.41
CA VAL A 373 -13.14 17.45 -19.84
C VAL A 373 -11.62 17.51 -19.99
N LYS A 374 -11.09 17.09 -21.15
CA LYS A 374 -9.65 17.11 -21.43
C LYS A 374 -9.15 18.50 -21.84
N ASP A 375 -9.02 19.37 -20.85
CA ASP A 375 -8.45 20.72 -21.00
C ASP A 375 -6.97 20.78 -20.61
N LYS A 376 -6.28 21.83 -21.07
CA LYS A 376 -4.91 22.12 -20.63
C LYS A 376 -4.97 22.66 -19.19
N PRO A 377 -4.31 22.03 -18.21
CA PRO A 377 -4.39 22.48 -16.81
C PRO A 377 -3.79 23.88 -16.65
N LYS A 378 -4.59 24.81 -16.09
CA LYS A 378 -4.13 26.16 -15.75
C LYS A 378 -3.34 26.10 -14.45
N LEU A 379 -2.01 26.08 -14.55
CA LEU A 379 -1.10 26.03 -13.40
C LEU A 379 -1.38 27.15 -12.38
N LYS A 380 -1.74 26.77 -11.15
CA LYS A 380 -1.99 27.66 -10.02
C LYS A 380 -0.69 28.27 -9.51
N THR A 381 -0.78 29.38 -8.78
CA THR A 381 0.40 30.10 -8.27
C THR A 381 1.25 29.26 -7.32
N TYR A 382 0.64 28.48 -6.41
CA TYR A 382 1.40 27.63 -5.48
C TYR A 382 2.13 26.48 -6.21
N GLU A 383 1.54 25.93 -7.27
CA GLU A 383 2.13 24.85 -8.07
C GLU A 383 3.43 25.32 -8.73
N LYS A 384 3.40 26.52 -9.34
CA LYS A 384 4.61 27.16 -9.90
C LYS A 384 5.69 27.35 -8.84
N VAL A 385 5.33 27.83 -7.64
CA VAL A 385 6.28 28.03 -6.53
C VAL A 385 6.90 26.70 -6.05
N LEU A 386 6.10 25.64 -5.92
CA LEU A 386 6.58 24.31 -5.54
C LEU A 386 7.47 23.68 -6.62
N MET A 387 7.08 23.80 -7.90
CA MET A 387 7.90 23.32 -9.02
C MET A 387 9.25 24.04 -9.06
N CYS A 388 9.26 25.37 -8.92
CA CYS A 388 10.50 26.15 -8.88
C CYS A 388 11.38 25.79 -7.67
N SER A 389 10.81 25.63 -6.47
CA SER A 389 11.58 25.31 -5.26
C SER A 389 12.18 23.89 -5.31
N PHE A 390 11.43 22.89 -5.78
CA PHE A 390 11.96 21.54 -5.99
C PHE A 390 13.01 21.50 -7.10
N SER A 391 12.81 22.22 -8.21
CA SER A 391 13.81 22.31 -9.30
C SER A 391 15.12 22.91 -8.79
N LEU A 392 15.05 23.95 -7.95
CA LEU A 392 16.19 24.61 -7.33
C LEU A 392 16.91 23.70 -6.31
N LEU A 393 16.17 22.98 -5.46
CA LEU A 393 16.74 22.00 -4.52
C LEU A 393 17.45 20.85 -5.26
N VAL A 394 16.83 20.28 -6.28
CA VAL A 394 17.43 19.22 -7.11
C VAL A 394 18.66 19.76 -7.86
N SER A 395 18.60 20.99 -8.39
CA SER A 395 19.74 21.63 -9.04
C SER A 395 20.92 21.80 -8.08
N PHE A 396 20.69 22.23 -6.84
CA PHE A 396 21.75 22.32 -5.84
C PHE A 396 22.38 20.95 -5.53
N VAL A 397 21.58 19.88 -5.42
CA VAL A 397 22.09 18.52 -5.22
C VAL A 397 22.94 18.07 -6.41
N ILE A 398 22.48 18.31 -7.64
CA ILE A 398 23.24 17.96 -8.87
C ILE A 398 24.56 18.72 -8.93
N VAL A 399 24.55 20.05 -8.75
CA VAL A 399 25.76 20.90 -8.79
C VAL A 399 26.73 20.52 -7.66
N ALA A 400 26.25 20.34 -6.43
CA ALA A 400 27.08 19.92 -5.30
C ALA A 400 27.68 18.52 -5.52
N SER A 401 26.92 17.59 -6.11
CA SER A 401 27.42 16.25 -6.45
C SER A 401 28.49 16.30 -7.55
N ALA A 402 28.28 17.09 -8.61
CA ALA A 402 29.26 17.28 -9.67
C ALA A 402 30.55 17.91 -9.15
N LEU A 403 30.45 18.91 -8.27
CA LEU A 403 31.60 19.51 -7.59
C LEU A 403 32.32 18.53 -6.65
N ASP A 404 31.60 17.69 -5.91
CA ASP A 404 32.19 16.64 -5.06
C ASP A 404 32.95 15.60 -5.92
N VAL A 405 32.38 15.12 -7.03
CA VAL A 405 33.10 14.25 -7.99
C VAL A 405 34.35 14.93 -8.54
N TYR A 406 34.24 16.19 -8.96
CA TYR A 406 35.36 16.95 -9.50
C TYR A 406 36.47 17.14 -8.45
N LEU A 407 36.12 17.53 -7.22
CA LEU A 407 37.06 17.71 -6.12
C LEU A 407 37.70 16.39 -5.68
N ARG A 408 36.96 15.27 -5.67
CA ARG A 408 37.52 13.94 -5.39
C ARG A 408 38.52 13.50 -6.45
N LYS A 409 38.27 13.77 -7.74
CA LYS A 409 39.21 13.51 -8.84
C LYS A 409 40.41 14.47 -8.83
N ALA A 410 40.20 15.76 -8.57
CA ALA A 410 41.24 16.79 -8.51
C ALA A 410 42.07 16.75 -7.21
N GLY A 411 41.54 16.14 -6.15
CA GLY A 411 42.15 16.05 -4.81
C GLY A 411 43.43 15.21 -4.73
N GLN A 412 43.81 14.51 -5.80
CA GLN A 412 45.14 13.90 -5.93
C GLN A 412 46.20 14.85 -6.53
N LYS A 413 45.83 16.05 -7.04
CA LYS A 413 46.78 16.95 -7.75
C LYS A 413 46.62 18.47 -7.51
N SER A 414 45.57 18.98 -6.85
CA SER A 414 45.31 20.43 -6.76
C SER A 414 45.26 21.00 -5.33
N SER A 415 46.07 22.04 -5.06
CA SER A 415 46.06 22.81 -3.81
C SER A 415 44.75 23.57 -3.58
N LEU A 416 44.11 24.06 -4.65
CA LEU A 416 42.81 24.73 -4.59
C LEU A 416 41.71 23.77 -4.08
N ALA A 417 41.73 22.50 -4.51
CA ALA A 417 40.77 21.50 -4.05
C ALA A 417 40.88 21.23 -2.54
N GLN A 418 42.11 21.23 -2.01
CA GLN A 418 42.36 21.07 -0.58
C GLN A 418 41.91 22.30 0.24
N SER A 419 42.10 23.51 -0.29
CA SER A 419 41.60 24.75 0.34
C SER A 419 40.07 24.80 0.37
N ILE A 420 39.40 24.45 -0.74
CA ILE A 420 37.94 24.40 -0.83
C ILE A 420 37.37 23.35 0.15
N SER A 421 37.96 22.16 0.23
CA SER A 421 37.50 21.09 1.12
C SER A 421 37.67 21.41 2.62
N ALA A 422 38.70 22.17 2.98
CA ALA A 422 38.90 22.67 4.34
C ALA A 422 38.02 23.89 4.70
N GLY A 423 37.48 24.58 3.69
CA GLY A 423 36.73 25.83 3.82
C GLY A 423 35.24 25.67 4.16
N ALA A 424 34.56 26.82 4.27
CA ALA A 424 33.10 26.86 4.40
C ALA A 424 32.38 26.18 3.22
N THR A 425 32.88 26.43 2.01
CA THR A 425 32.33 25.94 0.75
C THR A 425 32.36 24.41 0.66
N GLY A 426 33.46 23.77 1.08
CA GLY A 426 33.56 22.31 1.13
C GLY A 426 32.50 21.66 2.00
N PHE A 427 32.16 22.26 3.15
CA PHE A 427 31.06 21.77 3.99
C PHE A 427 29.70 21.82 3.26
N TYR A 428 29.39 22.89 2.52
CA TYR A 428 28.14 22.99 1.77
C TYR A 428 28.09 22.03 0.57
N ILE A 429 29.20 21.91 -0.18
CA ILE A 429 29.34 20.92 -1.27
C ILE A 429 29.10 19.51 -0.73
N GLU A 430 29.80 19.14 0.35
CA GLU A 430 29.61 17.84 0.98
C GLU A 430 28.16 17.68 1.43
N THR A 431 27.54 18.74 1.99
CA THR A 431 26.17 18.74 2.55
C THR A 431 25.10 18.37 1.55
N PHE A 432 25.13 18.96 0.36
CA PHE A 432 24.16 18.72 -0.70
C PHE A 432 24.61 17.62 -1.71
N SER A 433 25.85 17.15 -1.65
CA SER A 433 26.32 16.05 -2.51
C SER A 433 25.57 14.73 -2.23
N ALA A 434 24.97 14.19 -3.29
CA ALA A 434 24.29 12.90 -3.28
C ALA A 434 25.26 11.74 -2.98
N ILE A 435 26.51 11.79 -3.47
CA ILE A 435 27.51 10.73 -3.27
C ILE A 435 27.91 10.68 -1.79
N SER A 436 28.33 11.81 -1.23
CA SER A 436 28.69 11.92 0.19
C SER A 436 27.51 11.55 1.10
N ASN A 437 26.26 11.88 0.75
CA ASN A 437 25.07 11.43 1.50
C ASN A 437 24.81 9.92 1.35
N THR A 438 24.98 9.35 0.15
CA THR A 438 24.76 7.92 -0.13
C THR A 438 25.80 7.06 0.59
N GLU A 439 27.08 7.41 0.52
CA GLU A 439 28.15 6.73 1.26
C GLU A 439 27.84 6.70 2.76
N ARG A 440 27.37 7.82 3.33
CA ARG A 440 26.98 7.91 4.75
C ARG A 440 25.75 7.07 5.07
N LEU A 441 24.75 7.03 4.20
CA LEU A 441 23.55 6.21 4.37
C LEU A 441 23.88 4.72 4.36
N LEU A 442 24.75 4.29 3.44
CA LEU A 442 25.20 2.91 3.28
C LEU A 442 26.30 2.53 4.28
N HIS A 443 26.97 3.49 4.93
CA HIS A 443 28.00 3.22 5.92
C HIS A 443 27.42 2.51 7.16
N VAL A 444 27.72 1.22 7.25
CA VAL A 444 27.50 0.37 8.41
C VAL A 444 28.84 0.24 9.14
N PRO A 445 28.98 0.77 10.37
CA PRO A 445 30.24 0.69 11.12
C PRO A 445 30.59 -0.77 11.45
N GLY A 446 31.88 -1.07 11.56
CA GLY A 446 32.36 -2.38 11.98
C GLY A 446 31.91 -2.72 13.41
N ASN A 447 31.96 -4.02 13.74
CA ASN A 447 31.69 -4.46 15.12
C ASN A 447 32.71 -3.88 16.12
N GLU A 448 33.88 -3.43 15.66
CA GLU A 448 34.90 -2.85 16.52
C GLU A 448 34.62 -1.35 16.73
N ASP A 449 34.43 -0.59 15.65
CA ASP A 449 34.15 0.85 15.64
C ASP A 449 32.84 1.24 16.34
N MET A 450 31.84 0.35 16.33
CA MET A 450 30.53 0.65 16.88
C MET A 450 30.57 0.85 18.40
N SER A 451 30.08 1.99 18.89
CA SER A 451 30.07 2.29 20.33
C SER A 451 29.22 1.29 21.12
N THR A 452 29.54 1.12 22.40
CA THR A 452 28.82 0.21 23.32
C THR A 452 27.31 0.47 23.34
N SER A 453 26.88 1.73 23.27
CA SER A 453 25.47 2.13 23.19
C SER A 453 24.81 1.70 21.87
N GLN A 454 25.49 1.88 20.73
CA GLN A 454 25.00 1.44 19.43
C GLN A 454 24.90 -0.09 19.34
N LYS A 455 25.90 -0.83 19.86
CA LYS A 455 25.88 -2.29 19.98
C LYS A 455 24.64 -2.80 20.70
N LYS A 456 24.30 -2.21 21.85
CA LYS A 456 23.14 -2.59 22.68
C LYS A 456 21.79 -2.33 21.99
N LEU A 457 21.71 -1.33 21.11
CA LEU A 457 20.46 -0.89 20.46
C LEU A 457 20.36 -1.28 18.98
N ALA A 458 21.30 -2.06 18.45
CA ALA A 458 21.36 -2.45 17.05
C ALA A 458 20.10 -3.21 16.57
N PHE A 459 19.43 -3.94 17.46
CA PHE A 459 18.18 -4.65 17.14
C PHE A 459 17.02 -3.72 16.75
N PHE A 460 17.06 -2.42 17.09
CA PHE A 460 16.06 -1.46 16.62
C PHE A 460 16.08 -1.23 15.10
N HIS A 461 17.16 -1.62 14.40
CA HIS A 461 17.19 -1.54 12.94
C HIS A 461 16.14 -2.46 12.31
N GLY A 462 16.12 -3.74 12.70
CA GLY A 462 15.11 -4.70 12.25
C GLY A 462 13.71 -4.41 12.80
N VAL A 463 13.58 -4.02 14.07
CA VAL A 463 12.26 -3.69 14.67
C VAL A 463 11.57 -2.56 13.90
N ARG A 464 12.30 -1.50 13.53
CA ARG A 464 11.77 -0.40 12.69
C ARG A 464 11.33 -0.89 11.33
N PHE A 465 12.22 -1.58 10.62
CA PHE A 465 11.96 -2.03 9.26
C PHE A 465 10.72 -2.92 9.19
N ILE A 466 10.64 -3.94 10.07
CA ILE A 466 9.53 -4.88 10.12
C ILE A 466 8.22 -4.19 10.54
N SER A 467 8.25 -3.32 11.56
CA SER A 467 7.05 -2.60 12.00
C SER A 467 6.52 -1.67 10.90
N SER A 468 7.38 -1.02 10.12
CA SER A 468 6.91 -0.21 8.98
C SER A 468 6.40 -1.06 7.82
N CYS A 469 7.02 -2.20 7.50
CA CYS A 469 6.45 -3.12 6.52
C CYS A 469 5.06 -3.61 6.96
N TRP A 470 4.87 -3.88 8.25
CA TRP A 470 3.57 -4.25 8.80
C TRP A 470 2.51 -3.13 8.67
N ILE A 471 2.89 -1.86 8.89
CA ILE A 471 2.01 -0.70 8.64
C ILE A 471 1.66 -0.57 7.15
N ILE A 472 2.64 -0.74 6.25
CA ILE A 472 2.43 -0.64 4.80
C ILE A 472 1.48 -1.74 4.33
N LEU A 473 1.66 -2.98 4.81
CA LEU A 473 0.76 -4.10 4.54
C LEU A 473 -0.66 -3.80 5.01
N GLY A 474 -0.84 -3.37 6.26
CA GLY A 474 -2.15 -3.00 6.81
C GLY A 474 -2.81 -1.91 5.96
N HIS A 475 -2.09 -0.81 5.69
CA HIS A 475 -2.63 0.28 4.88
C HIS A 475 -3.04 -0.18 3.48
N GLY A 476 -2.30 -1.08 2.81
CA GLY A 476 -2.69 -1.59 1.49
C GLY A 476 -4.04 -2.31 1.47
N TYR A 477 -4.40 -3.01 2.55
CA TYR A 477 -5.72 -3.63 2.71
C TYR A 477 -6.79 -2.64 3.19
N LEU A 478 -6.41 -1.51 3.80
CA LEU A 478 -7.35 -0.50 4.33
C LEU A 478 -7.63 0.67 3.38
N THR A 479 -6.80 0.89 2.36
CA THR A 479 -6.99 1.94 1.33
C THR A 479 -7.70 1.43 0.08
N ILE A 480 -8.37 0.27 0.17
CA ILE A 480 -9.21 -0.28 -0.88
C ILE A 480 -10.45 0.61 -1.03
N GLU A 481 -10.66 1.17 -2.22
CA GLU A 481 -11.82 2.02 -2.53
C GLU A 481 -13.01 1.15 -2.97
N PRO A 482 -14.09 1.01 -2.18
CA PRO A 482 -15.20 0.09 -2.49
C PRO A 482 -15.89 0.43 -3.81
N SER A 483 -15.93 1.71 -4.17
CA SER A 483 -16.52 2.20 -5.43
C SER A 483 -15.68 1.91 -6.67
N ALA A 484 -14.58 1.15 -6.55
CA ALA A 484 -13.74 0.72 -7.66
C ALA A 484 -13.34 -0.77 -7.60
N THR A 485 -14.04 -1.57 -6.80
CA THR A 485 -13.70 -2.98 -6.59
C THR A 485 -14.73 -3.96 -7.15
N GLY A 486 -14.22 -5.11 -7.60
CA GLY A 486 -15.03 -6.30 -7.87
C GLY A 486 -15.20 -7.16 -6.61
N GLU A 487 -16.36 -7.82 -6.51
CA GLU A 487 -16.65 -8.88 -5.52
C GLU A 487 -16.45 -8.43 -4.05
N LEU A 488 -17.02 -7.28 -3.65
CA LEU A 488 -16.81 -6.71 -2.31
C LEU A 488 -17.21 -7.66 -1.16
N GLY A 489 -18.12 -8.62 -1.39
CA GLY A 489 -18.45 -9.65 -0.40
C GLY A 489 -17.22 -10.44 0.10
N ARG A 490 -16.25 -10.67 -0.78
CA ARG A 490 -15.00 -11.39 -0.45
C ARG A 490 -14.10 -10.64 0.52
N ALA A 491 -14.23 -9.31 0.60
CA ALA A 491 -13.55 -8.52 1.64
C ALA A 491 -14.05 -8.86 3.05
N MET A 492 -15.31 -9.29 3.20
CA MET A 492 -15.87 -9.70 4.48
C MET A 492 -15.40 -11.10 4.89
N GLU A 493 -15.19 -12.00 3.93
CA GLU A 493 -14.62 -13.34 4.16
C GLU A 493 -13.26 -13.28 4.86
N PHE A 494 -12.45 -12.26 4.56
CA PHE A 494 -11.16 -12.05 5.23
C PHE A 494 -11.31 -12.04 6.76
N GLY A 495 -12.36 -11.41 7.30
CA GLY A 495 -12.62 -11.33 8.74
C GLY A 495 -12.81 -12.70 9.43
N ARG A 496 -13.18 -13.74 8.69
CA ARG A 496 -13.34 -15.13 9.17
C ARG A 496 -12.01 -15.90 9.24
N SER A 497 -10.90 -15.37 8.70
CA SER A 497 -9.59 -16.02 8.75
C SER A 497 -8.75 -15.56 9.94
N TRP A 498 -8.16 -16.48 10.69
CA TRP A 498 -7.20 -16.14 11.75
C TRP A 498 -5.99 -15.35 11.24
N PHE A 499 -5.60 -15.54 9.97
CA PHE A 499 -4.51 -14.77 9.35
C PHE A 499 -4.86 -13.29 9.15
N TRP A 500 -6.15 -12.93 9.11
CA TRP A 500 -6.58 -11.54 9.03
C TRP A 500 -6.18 -10.71 10.24
N CYS A 501 -6.01 -11.32 11.42
CA CYS A 501 -5.46 -10.64 12.58
C CYS A 501 -4.06 -10.05 12.33
N LEU A 502 -3.27 -10.63 11.42
CA LEU A 502 -1.96 -10.07 11.02
C LEU A 502 -2.09 -8.85 10.11
N VAL A 503 -3.26 -8.61 9.50
CA VAL A 503 -3.48 -7.51 8.55
C VAL A 503 -4.40 -6.44 9.16
N GLY A 504 -5.61 -6.82 9.57
CA GLY A 504 -6.61 -5.91 10.15
C GLY A 504 -6.20 -5.32 11.51
N ASN A 505 -5.33 -6.00 12.27
CA ASN A 505 -4.79 -5.49 13.55
C ASN A 505 -3.33 -5.05 13.42
N ALA A 506 -3.00 -4.23 12.42
CA ALA A 506 -1.67 -3.61 12.28
C ALA A 506 -1.35 -2.54 13.36
N TYR A 507 -2.31 -2.20 14.22
CA TYR A 507 -2.21 -1.19 15.28
C TYR A 507 -1.01 -1.32 16.26
N PRO A 508 -0.56 -2.53 16.65
CA PRO A 508 0.59 -2.68 17.54
C PRO A 508 1.90 -2.18 16.92
N ALA A 509 2.04 -2.20 15.58
CA ALA A 509 3.21 -1.65 14.89
C ALA A 509 3.44 -0.17 15.22
N VAL A 510 2.36 0.63 15.29
CA VAL A 510 2.42 2.05 15.66
C VAL A 510 2.86 2.23 17.12
N GLN A 511 2.41 1.36 18.02
CA GLN A 511 2.84 1.38 19.43
C GLN A 511 4.33 1.12 19.58
N THR A 512 4.91 0.30 18.69
CA THR A 512 6.36 0.05 18.64
C THR A 512 7.16 1.32 18.34
N PHE A 513 6.69 2.19 17.45
CA PHE A 513 7.35 3.47 17.19
C PHE A 513 7.24 4.46 18.36
N LEU A 514 6.06 4.58 18.97
CA LEU A 514 5.85 5.43 20.17
C LEU A 514 6.73 4.98 21.35
N TYR A 515 6.83 3.67 21.56
CA TYR A 515 7.73 3.07 22.55
C TYR A 515 9.20 3.42 22.27
N MET A 516 9.67 3.27 21.03
CA MET A 516 11.03 3.64 20.63
C MET A 516 11.29 5.15 20.78
N SER A 517 10.31 6.00 20.44
CA SER A 517 10.34 7.46 20.65
C SER A 517 10.60 7.82 22.11
N GLY A 518 9.84 7.22 23.05
CA GLY A 518 10.00 7.45 24.48
C GLY A 518 11.34 6.94 25.04
N LEU A 519 11.75 5.74 24.63
CA LEU A 519 12.99 5.12 25.09
C LEU A 519 14.22 5.92 24.65
N LEU A 520 14.29 6.31 23.38
CA LEU A 520 15.41 7.09 22.87
C LEU A 520 15.45 8.51 23.42
N LEU A 521 14.29 9.13 23.67
CA LEU A 521 14.20 10.40 24.37
C LEU A 521 14.87 10.32 25.75
N ALA A 522 14.45 9.36 26.58
CA ALA A 522 15.00 9.22 27.93
C ALA A 522 16.49 8.87 27.91
N TYR A 523 16.88 7.84 27.14
CA TYR A 523 18.26 7.35 27.09
C TYR A 523 19.24 8.42 26.58
N ASN A 524 18.91 9.11 25.48
CA ASN A 524 19.80 10.13 24.90
C ASN A 524 19.85 11.40 25.76
N TYR A 525 18.74 11.82 26.36
CA TYR A 525 18.73 12.99 27.25
C TYR A 525 19.60 12.77 28.50
N LEU A 526 19.46 11.61 29.16
CA LEU A 526 20.24 11.29 30.36
C LEU A 526 21.74 11.17 30.06
N GLN A 527 22.11 10.59 28.91
CA GLN A 527 23.48 10.58 28.39
C GLN A 527 24.03 12.00 28.11
N PHE A 528 23.20 12.91 27.60
CA PHE A 528 23.58 14.31 27.38
C PHE A 528 23.77 15.07 28.69
N GLU A 529 22.85 14.92 29.65
CA GLU A 529 22.92 15.55 30.96
C GLU A 529 24.21 15.20 31.70
N GLN A 530 24.60 13.92 31.70
CA GLN A 530 25.85 13.47 32.30
C GLN A 530 27.08 14.11 31.66
N LYS A 531 27.12 14.21 30.33
CA LYS A 531 28.34 14.59 29.58
C LYS A 531 28.52 16.10 29.44
N LYS A 532 27.42 16.86 29.35
CA LYS A 532 27.45 18.30 29.01
C LYS A 532 26.32 19.14 29.63
N GLY A 533 25.19 18.54 30.01
CA GLY A 533 23.96 19.29 30.27
C GLY A 533 23.92 20.12 31.56
N THR A 534 24.80 19.87 32.54
CA THR A 534 24.75 20.55 33.85
C THR A 534 24.89 22.09 33.81
N LYS A 535 25.40 22.68 32.71
CA LYS A 535 25.59 24.13 32.56
C LYS A 535 24.44 24.91 31.89
N LEU A 536 23.43 24.24 31.32
CA LEU A 536 22.30 24.93 30.65
C LEU A 536 21.13 25.14 31.60
N SER A 537 20.40 26.26 31.47
CA SER A 537 19.15 26.47 32.21
C SER A 537 18.02 25.59 31.67
N LEU A 538 16.99 25.35 32.50
CA LEU A 538 15.89 24.43 32.19
C LEU A 538 15.16 24.78 30.88
N HIS A 539 14.86 26.06 30.66
CA HIS A 539 14.17 26.52 29.46
C HIS A 539 14.99 26.24 28.19
N HIS A 540 16.30 26.52 28.20
CA HIS A 540 17.17 26.23 27.06
C HIS A 540 17.21 24.74 26.71
N LYS A 541 17.22 23.85 27.71
CA LYS A 541 17.17 22.39 27.49
C LYS A 541 15.88 21.98 26.78
N ILE A 542 14.73 22.45 27.27
CA ILE A 542 13.42 22.15 26.68
C ILE A 542 13.35 22.69 25.25
N VAL A 543 13.70 23.97 25.03
CA VAL A 543 13.67 24.60 23.70
C VAL A 543 14.55 23.86 22.70
N ILE A 544 15.78 23.46 23.07
CA ILE A 544 16.67 22.71 22.17
C ILE A 544 16.11 21.32 21.86
N LEU A 545 15.54 20.61 22.84
CA LEU A 545 14.92 19.29 22.64
C LEU A 545 13.72 19.38 21.68
N LEU A 546 12.83 20.35 21.89
CA LEU A 546 11.67 20.58 21.04
C LEU A 546 12.09 20.98 19.62
N LEU A 547 12.94 22.00 19.48
CA LEU A 547 13.31 22.56 18.19
C LEU A 547 14.09 21.56 17.31
N ARG A 548 15.04 20.80 17.88
CA ARG A 548 15.77 19.76 17.14
C ARG A 548 14.84 18.64 16.66
N ARG A 549 13.87 18.19 17.47
CA ARG A 549 12.89 17.18 17.03
C ARG A 549 11.95 17.75 15.97
N TYR A 550 11.46 18.97 16.15
CA TYR A 550 10.57 19.62 15.18
C TYR A 550 11.22 19.71 13.80
N ILE A 551 12.44 20.25 13.69
CA ILE A 551 13.16 20.36 12.41
C ILE A 551 13.33 18.98 11.76
N ARG A 552 13.73 17.95 12.54
CA ARG A 552 13.96 16.60 12.03
C ARG A 552 12.69 15.91 11.49
N VAL A 553 11.56 16.14 12.13
CA VAL A 553 10.27 15.53 11.77
C VAL A 553 9.59 16.32 10.64
N THR A 554 9.51 17.64 10.78
CA THR A 554 8.75 18.51 9.87
C THR A 554 9.42 18.67 8.50
N ALA A 555 10.75 18.64 8.40
CA ALA A 555 11.45 18.84 7.11
C ALA A 555 11.09 17.83 6.00
N PRO A 556 11.24 16.50 6.19
CA PRO A 556 10.82 15.52 5.18
C PRO A 556 9.29 15.51 4.97
N LEU A 557 8.51 15.82 6.01
CA LEU A 557 7.05 15.94 5.91
C LEU A 557 6.63 17.11 4.99
N MET A 558 7.29 18.26 5.06
CA MET A 558 7.08 19.39 4.13
C MET A 558 7.39 19.01 2.69
N PHE A 559 8.45 18.23 2.45
CA PHE A 559 8.79 17.76 1.11
C PHE A 559 7.69 16.86 0.55
N VAL A 560 7.26 15.84 1.31
CA VAL A 560 6.18 14.92 0.86
C VAL A 560 4.84 15.65 0.68
N LEU A 561 4.51 16.61 1.54
CA LEU A 561 3.34 17.47 1.41
C LEU A 561 3.38 18.32 0.12
N GLY A 562 4.52 18.91 -0.20
CA GLY A 562 4.70 19.64 -1.46
C GLY A 562 4.61 18.73 -2.69
N CYS A 563 5.15 17.50 -2.63
CA CYS A 563 4.99 16.52 -3.70
C CYS A 563 3.51 16.11 -3.88
N TRP A 564 2.79 15.86 -2.78
CA TRP A 564 1.37 15.52 -2.79
C TRP A 564 0.51 16.60 -3.48
N LEU A 565 0.80 17.89 -3.22
CA LEU A 565 0.10 19.01 -3.85
C LEU A 565 0.39 19.17 -5.36
N LEU A 566 1.40 18.47 -5.91
CA LEU A 566 1.72 18.44 -7.34
C LEU A 566 1.20 17.18 -8.06
N VAL A 567 0.78 16.14 -7.32
CA VAL A 567 0.25 14.88 -7.89
C VAL A 567 -0.84 15.10 -8.97
N PRO A 568 -1.82 16.02 -8.81
CA PRO A 568 -2.87 16.23 -9.81
C PRO A 568 -2.39 16.76 -11.16
N LEU A 569 -1.15 17.24 -11.27
CA LEU A 569 -0.54 17.66 -12.54
C LEU A 569 0.16 16.51 -13.28
N MET A 570 0.48 15.42 -12.58
CA MET A 570 1.23 14.28 -13.08
C MET A 570 0.36 13.08 -13.45
N PHE A 571 -0.81 12.97 -12.80
CA PHE A 571 -1.69 11.81 -12.88
C PHE A 571 -3.14 12.25 -13.07
N ASP A 572 -3.89 11.47 -13.85
CA ASP A 572 -5.33 11.61 -14.09
C ASP A 572 -6.05 10.25 -13.94
N GLY A 573 -7.31 10.27 -13.54
CA GLY A 573 -8.15 9.06 -13.49
C GLY A 573 -9.58 9.31 -12.99
N PRO A 574 -10.48 8.32 -13.16
CA PRO A 574 -11.91 8.46 -12.87
C PRO A 574 -12.21 8.69 -11.38
N LEU A 575 -11.50 8.03 -10.46
CA LEU A 575 -11.67 8.23 -9.02
C LEU A 575 -11.00 9.52 -8.53
N GLN A 576 -10.00 10.02 -9.26
CA GLN A 576 -9.26 11.21 -8.86
C GLN A 576 -10.12 12.48 -8.88
N ALA A 577 -10.97 12.65 -9.90
CA ALA A 577 -11.84 13.81 -10.02
C ALA A 577 -13.06 13.77 -9.08
N GLU A 578 -13.47 12.56 -8.71
CA GLU A 578 -14.68 12.29 -7.93
C GLU A 578 -14.40 12.24 -6.43
N HIS A 579 -13.45 11.39 -6.03
CA HIS A 579 -13.16 11.08 -4.63
C HIS A 579 -11.95 11.85 -4.11
N TYR A 580 -10.86 11.89 -4.88
CA TYR A 580 -9.61 12.51 -4.41
C TYR A 580 -9.53 14.02 -4.63
N GLY A 581 -10.34 14.60 -5.52
CA GLY A 581 -10.49 16.06 -5.69
C GLY A 581 -10.76 16.77 -4.35
N PRO A 582 -11.83 16.38 -3.62
CA PRO A 582 -12.09 16.84 -2.25
C PRO A 582 -10.91 16.63 -1.30
N PHE A 583 -10.20 15.49 -1.33
CA PHE A 583 -9.01 15.29 -0.49
C PHE A 583 -7.85 16.26 -0.83
N PHE A 584 -7.63 16.58 -2.11
CA PHE A 584 -6.65 17.59 -2.53
C PHE A 584 -7.08 19.01 -2.13
N GLU A 585 -8.37 19.35 -2.22
CA GLU A 585 -8.90 20.65 -1.81
C GLU A 585 -8.90 20.85 -0.30
N THR A 586 -9.36 19.84 0.45
CA THR A 586 -9.21 19.76 1.90
C THR A 586 -7.74 19.93 2.30
N CYS A 587 -6.81 19.28 1.60
CA CYS A 587 -5.40 19.51 1.87
C CYS A 587 -4.93 20.94 1.52
N GLN A 588 -5.33 21.51 0.38
CA GLN A 588 -5.06 22.92 0.04
C GLN A 588 -5.59 23.90 1.11
N ARG A 589 -6.65 23.54 1.84
CA ARG A 589 -7.23 24.32 2.95
C ARG A 589 -6.54 24.06 4.30
N ASN A 590 -6.14 22.82 4.58
CA ASN A 590 -5.71 22.34 5.90
C ASN A 590 -4.21 21.98 6.01
N TRP A 591 -3.38 22.17 4.97
CA TRP A 591 -1.94 21.84 4.98
C TRP A 591 -1.17 22.41 6.17
N TRP A 592 -1.54 23.60 6.65
CA TRP A 592 -0.91 24.25 7.80
C TRP A 592 -1.11 23.46 9.11
N LYS A 593 -2.20 22.69 9.24
CA LYS A 593 -2.45 21.78 10.39
C LYS A 593 -1.44 20.64 10.44
N VAL A 594 -0.91 20.22 9.28
CA VAL A 594 0.14 19.20 9.17
C VAL A 594 1.47 19.75 9.71
N LEU A 595 1.80 21.02 9.42
CA LEU A 595 3.04 21.65 9.90
C LEU A 595 3.01 21.97 11.40
N LEU A 596 1.84 22.37 11.91
CA LEU A 596 1.63 22.55 13.35
C LEU A 596 1.48 21.21 14.11
N HIS A 597 1.48 20.07 13.42
CA HIS A 597 1.28 18.73 14.01
C HIS A 597 -0.03 18.62 14.80
N ILE A 598 -1.12 19.20 14.30
CA ILE A 598 -2.48 19.18 14.88
C ILE A 598 -3.52 18.51 13.97
N ASN A 599 -3.08 17.86 12.88
CA ASN A 599 -3.97 17.26 11.89
C ASN A 599 -4.94 16.24 12.51
N ASN A 600 -4.48 15.43 13.48
CA ASN A 600 -5.26 14.44 14.25
C ASN A 600 -6.41 15.04 15.11
N LEU A 601 -6.52 16.36 15.20
CA LEU A 601 -7.65 17.03 15.84
C LEU A 601 -8.81 17.32 14.86
N SER A 602 -8.58 17.20 13.55
CA SER A 602 -9.63 17.30 12.52
C SER A 602 -10.33 15.96 12.31
N ASP A 603 -11.49 15.99 11.67
CA ASP A 603 -12.23 14.78 11.32
C ASP A 603 -11.55 14.03 10.16
N PHE A 604 -11.86 12.74 10.01
CA PHE A 604 -11.11 11.83 9.13
C PHE A 604 -11.01 12.32 7.68
N PHE A 605 -12.12 12.83 7.13
CA PHE A 605 -12.18 13.37 5.77
C PHE A 605 -11.64 14.82 5.66
N ASP A 606 -11.48 15.53 6.78
CA ASP A 606 -10.91 16.88 6.86
C ASP A 606 -9.38 16.90 7.04
N MET A 607 -8.76 15.75 7.33
CA MET A 607 -7.31 15.63 7.47
C MET A 607 -6.59 15.71 6.12
N CYS A 608 -5.61 16.62 5.98
CA CYS A 608 -4.66 16.50 4.87
C CYS A 608 -3.73 15.30 5.15
N LEU A 609 -3.58 14.36 4.21
CA LEU A 609 -2.72 13.18 4.35
C LEU A 609 -2.98 12.44 5.67
N GLN A 610 -4.08 11.70 5.71
CA GLN A 610 -4.66 11.12 6.93
C GLN A 610 -3.63 10.41 7.83
N HIS A 611 -2.72 9.61 7.27
CA HIS A 611 -1.67 8.88 8.02
C HIS A 611 -0.77 9.80 8.88
N THR A 612 -0.66 11.08 8.57
CA THR A 612 0.06 12.06 9.40
C THR A 612 -0.54 12.29 10.78
N TRP A 613 -1.75 11.76 11.07
CA TRP A 613 -2.34 11.75 12.42
C TRP A 613 -1.35 11.25 13.48
N TYR A 614 -0.56 10.22 13.13
CA TYR A 614 0.43 9.60 14.01
C TYR A 614 1.57 10.57 14.36
N VAL A 615 2.02 11.36 13.38
CA VAL A 615 3.09 12.35 13.57
C VAL A 615 2.59 13.48 14.49
N GLY A 616 1.33 13.89 14.32
CA GLY A 616 0.63 14.79 15.23
C GLY A 616 0.62 14.28 16.68
N VAL A 617 0.20 13.02 16.87
CA VAL A 617 0.18 12.35 18.17
C VAL A 617 1.58 12.25 18.80
N ASP A 618 2.59 11.77 18.06
CA ASP A 618 3.96 11.63 18.56
C ASP A 618 4.55 12.99 18.99
N TRP A 619 4.29 14.06 18.23
CA TRP A 619 4.69 15.43 18.59
C TRP A 619 3.96 15.95 19.84
N GLN A 620 2.63 15.81 19.90
CA GLN A 620 1.82 16.24 21.04
C GLN A 620 2.22 15.53 22.34
N ILE A 621 2.47 14.22 22.28
CA ILE A 621 2.98 13.44 23.41
C ILE A 621 4.39 13.87 23.78
N TYR A 622 5.27 14.12 22.80
CA TYR A 622 6.65 14.55 23.05
C TYR A 622 6.73 15.86 23.84
N MET A 623 5.92 16.86 23.48
CA MET A 623 5.92 18.18 24.12
C MET A 623 5.63 18.11 25.63
N VAL A 624 4.77 17.17 26.05
CA VAL A 624 4.43 16.97 27.48
C VAL A 624 5.44 16.04 28.15
N ILE A 625 5.77 14.92 27.52
CA ILE A 625 6.58 13.86 28.13
C ILE A 625 8.08 14.21 28.20
N CYS A 626 8.59 15.16 27.42
CA CYS A 626 9.99 15.57 27.48
C CYS A 626 10.43 16.09 28.86
N VAL A 627 9.48 16.50 29.72
CA VAL A 627 9.74 16.88 31.12
C VAL A 627 10.07 15.67 32.00
N ILE A 628 9.56 14.46 31.70
CA ILE A 628 9.77 13.26 32.54
C ILE A 628 11.25 12.84 32.59
N PRO A 629 12.02 12.75 31.49
CA PRO A 629 13.48 12.56 31.53
C PRO A 629 14.23 13.60 32.37
N ILE A 630 13.80 14.86 32.33
CA ILE A 630 14.38 15.96 33.14
C ILE A 630 14.13 15.70 34.64
N LEU A 631 12.91 15.25 34.97
CA LEU A 631 12.53 14.87 36.32
C LEU A 631 13.26 13.59 36.78
N LEU A 632 13.44 12.60 35.91
CA LEU A 632 14.19 11.36 36.20
C LEU A 632 15.66 11.63 36.55
N ALA A 633 16.27 12.65 35.92
CA ALA A 633 17.63 13.08 36.23
C ALA A 633 17.77 13.73 37.62
N LYS A 634 16.71 14.33 38.17
CA LYS A 634 16.76 15.13 39.42
C LYS A 634 16.04 14.49 40.62
N ARG A 635 14.85 13.92 40.41
CA ARG A 635 13.94 13.35 41.42
C ARG A 635 13.31 12.06 40.87
N PRO A 636 14.07 10.96 40.72
CA PRO A 636 13.59 9.75 40.04
C PRO A 636 12.36 9.12 40.70
N ARG A 637 12.25 9.10 42.03
CA ARG A 637 11.07 8.54 42.73
C ARG A 637 9.76 9.24 42.34
N LEU A 638 9.78 10.57 42.27
CA LEU A 638 8.62 11.38 41.84
C LEU A 638 8.30 11.13 40.37
N ALA A 639 9.32 11.07 39.52
CA ALA A 639 9.15 10.83 38.10
C ALA A 639 8.57 9.42 37.79
N LEU A 640 8.98 8.40 38.54
CA LEU A 640 8.42 7.05 38.48
C LEU A 640 6.95 7.01 38.93
N PHE A 641 6.61 7.71 40.02
CA PHE A 641 5.22 7.83 40.47
C PHE A 641 4.33 8.51 39.42
N ILE A 642 4.76 9.66 38.88
CA ILE A 642 4.05 10.36 37.79
C ILE A 642 3.89 9.47 36.56
N SER A 643 4.93 8.71 36.20
CA SER A 643 4.88 7.78 35.06
C SER A 643 3.86 6.66 35.26
N ALA A 644 3.82 6.06 36.45
CA ALA A 644 2.84 5.02 36.79
C ALA A 644 1.41 5.57 36.82
N ALA A 645 1.22 6.77 37.40
CA ALA A 645 -0.07 7.46 37.42
C ALA A 645 -0.56 7.78 36.00
N LEU A 646 0.31 8.30 35.12
CA LEU A 646 -0.04 8.58 33.72
C LEU A 646 -0.48 7.31 32.99
N ILE A 647 0.29 6.21 33.09
CA ILE A 647 -0.06 4.92 32.47
C ILE A 647 -1.44 4.46 32.94
N GLY A 648 -1.69 4.45 34.26
CA GLY A 648 -2.95 4.02 34.84
C GLY A 648 -4.12 4.90 34.38
N VAL A 649 -4.03 6.21 34.61
CA VAL A 649 -5.10 7.17 34.28
C VAL A 649 -5.45 7.13 32.78
N THR A 650 -4.46 7.15 31.88
CA THR A 650 -4.77 7.16 30.44
C THR A 650 -5.36 5.84 29.94
N SER A 651 -4.90 4.70 30.47
CA SER A 651 -5.47 3.39 30.09
C SER A 651 -6.90 3.24 30.61
N THR A 652 -7.17 3.69 31.83
CA THR A 652 -8.52 3.72 32.41
C THR A 652 -9.46 4.68 31.66
N ILE A 653 -8.99 5.85 31.21
CA ILE A 653 -9.80 6.75 30.38
C ILE A 653 -10.23 6.05 29.09
N VAL A 654 -9.32 5.38 28.37
CA VAL A 654 -9.67 4.64 27.15
C VAL A 654 -10.64 3.48 27.44
N PHE A 655 -10.41 2.73 28.51
CA PHE A 655 -11.32 1.67 28.96
C PHE A 655 -12.74 2.22 29.21
N LEU A 656 -12.88 3.31 29.96
CA LEU A 656 -14.16 3.94 30.26
C LEU A 656 -14.82 4.53 29.01
N GLN A 657 -14.06 5.15 28.11
CA GLN A 657 -14.58 5.64 26.82
C GLN A 657 -15.13 4.49 25.97
N ALA A 658 -14.43 3.36 25.89
CA ALA A 658 -14.89 2.20 25.16
C ALA A 658 -16.15 1.57 25.79
N TYR A 659 -16.15 1.39 27.11
CA TYR A 659 -17.26 0.75 27.85
C TYR A 659 -18.55 1.59 27.83
N VAL A 660 -18.46 2.90 28.11
CA VAL A 660 -19.66 3.76 28.25
C VAL A 660 -20.33 4.06 26.91
N ASN A 661 -19.56 4.11 25.82
CA ASN A 661 -20.07 4.48 24.49
C ASN A 661 -20.18 3.28 23.54
N SER A 662 -19.95 2.05 24.02
CA SER A 662 -19.92 0.81 23.22
C SER A 662 -19.04 0.90 21.95
N TYR A 663 -17.89 1.58 22.06
CA TYR A 663 -16.96 1.71 20.94
C TYR A 663 -16.25 0.38 20.65
N GLN A 664 -15.97 0.14 19.37
CA GLN A 664 -15.21 -1.02 18.92
C GLN A 664 -13.79 -1.06 19.53
N PRO A 665 -13.21 -2.25 19.77
CA PRO A 665 -11.90 -2.39 20.43
C PRO A 665 -10.71 -2.25 19.47
N VAL A 666 -10.96 -2.48 18.19
CA VAL A 666 -10.08 -2.30 17.02
C VAL A 666 -10.95 -1.76 15.87
N SER A 667 -10.36 -1.29 14.78
CA SER A 667 -11.17 -1.00 13.57
C SER A 667 -11.63 -2.29 12.90
N LEU A 668 -12.90 -2.33 12.52
CA LEU A 668 -13.54 -3.50 11.91
C LEU A 668 -13.98 -3.15 10.48
N TYR A 669 -13.02 -2.87 9.60
CA TYR A 669 -13.28 -2.48 8.21
C TYR A 669 -13.91 -3.59 7.34
N THR A 670 -13.88 -4.85 7.80
CA THR A 670 -14.55 -5.99 7.16
C THR A 670 -16.00 -6.16 7.64
N GLN A 671 -16.49 -5.29 8.51
CA GLN A 671 -17.86 -5.32 9.05
C GLN A 671 -18.68 -4.17 8.44
N PRO A 672 -20.00 -4.35 8.21
CA PRO A 672 -20.80 -3.36 7.50
C PRO A 672 -20.98 -2.02 8.23
N GLN A 673 -20.72 -1.90 9.54
CA GLN A 673 -20.88 -0.62 10.27
C GLN A 673 -19.58 0.23 10.28
N ILE A 674 -19.20 0.78 9.12
CA ILE A 674 -17.99 1.64 8.99
C ILE A 674 -18.13 2.92 9.83
N SER A 675 -19.35 3.45 9.97
CA SER A 675 -19.66 4.62 10.81
C SER A 675 -19.22 4.45 12.27
N ALA A 676 -19.43 3.27 12.86
CA ALA A 676 -18.99 2.94 14.21
C ALA A 676 -17.45 2.88 14.33
N THR A 677 -16.77 2.32 13.32
CA THR A 677 -15.29 2.37 13.23
C THR A 677 -14.80 3.82 13.16
N MET A 678 -15.39 4.67 12.32
CA MET A 678 -14.98 6.07 12.19
C MET A 678 -15.21 6.88 13.48
N ALA A 679 -16.32 6.65 14.18
CA ALA A 679 -16.60 7.28 15.48
C ALA A 679 -15.55 6.89 16.53
N MET A 680 -15.19 5.61 16.62
CA MET A 680 -14.13 5.12 17.52
C MET A 680 -12.75 5.68 17.14
N MET A 681 -12.42 5.71 15.84
CA MET A 681 -11.18 6.29 15.33
C MET A 681 -11.02 7.76 15.76
N LYS A 682 -12.08 8.56 15.62
CA LYS A 682 -12.14 9.97 16.04
C LYS A 682 -12.06 10.14 17.57
N ALA A 683 -12.81 9.34 18.34
CA ALA A 683 -12.96 9.53 19.78
C ALA A 683 -11.77 9.01 20.60
N ILE A 684 -11.18 7.88 20.20
CA ILE A 684 -10.12 7.19 20.94
C ILE A 684 -8.80 7.21 20.17
N TYR A 685 -8.78 6.69 18.93
CA TYR A 685 -7.53 6.29 18.28
C TYR A 685 -6.66 7.47 17.81
N TYR A 686 -7.24 8.51 17.19
CA TYR A 686 -6.46 9.69 16.78
C TYR A 686 -6.10 10.63 17.95
N LYS A 687 -6.52 10.31 19.19
CA LYS A 687 -6.29 11.15 20.35
C LYS A 687 -5.01 10.76 21.12
N PRO A 688 -4.18 11.73 21.57
CA PRO A 688 -2.90 11.44 22.22
C PRO A 688 -2.99 10.58 23.48
N HIS A 689 -4.05 10.73 24.29
CA HIS A 689 -4.16 10.05 25.57
C HIS A 689 -4.17 8.53 25.41
N ALA A 690 -4.73 8.00 24.32
CA ALA A 690 -4.74 6.57 24.02
C ALA A 690 -3.34 5.96 23.80
N HIS A 691 -2.31 6.79 23.64
CA HIS A 691 -0.96 6.40 23.25
C HIS A 691 0.11 6.76 24.28
N VAL A 692 -0.23 7.57 25.31
CA VAL A 692 0.68 7.98 26.40
C VAL A 692 1.30 6.77 27.10
N ALA A 693 0.51 5.75 27.44
CA ALA A 693 1.00 4.57 28.17
C ALA A 693 2.19 3.90 27.46
N SER A 694 2.09 3.66 26.14
CA SER A 694 3.15 3.06 25.32
C SER A 694 4.43 3.90 25.32
N TYR A 695 4.28 5.21 25.20
CA TYR A 695 5.38 6.17 25.17
C TYR A 695 6.10 6.27 26.54
N VAL A 696 5.34 6.33 27.65
CA VAL A 696 5.88 6.36 29.01
C VAL A 696 6.61 5.06 29.36
N VAL A 697 6.09 3.89 28.96
CA VAL A 697 6.78 2.61 29.13
C VAL A 697 8.13 2.59 28.40
N GLY A 698 8.21 3.22 27.22
CA GLY A 698 9.48 3.50 26.54
C GLY A 698 10.44 4.34 27.39
N VAL A 699 9.98 5.50 27.89
CA VAL A 699 10.76 6.40 28.77
C VAL A 699 11.34 5.68 29.98
N LEU A 700 10.52 4.87 30.67
CA LEU A 700 10.93 4.08 31.83
C LEU A 700 12.02 3.06 31.48
N MET A 701 11.91 2.39 30.33
CA MET A 701 12.92 1.44 29.88
C MET A 701 14.22 2.15 29.44
N GLY A 702 14.14 3.33 28.83
CA GLY A 702 15.31 4.15 28.50
C GLY A 702 16.08 4.60 29.75
N TYR A 703 15.36 4.95 30.82
CA TYR A 703 15.94 5.23 32.14
C TYR A 703 16.59 3.98 32.76
N TYR A 704 15.93 2.82 32.73
CA TYR A 704 16.50 1.56 33.22
C TYR A 704 17.82 1.21 32.52
N LEU A 705 17.86 1.30 31.17
CA LEU A 705 19.08 1.05 30.40
C LEU A 705 20.20 2.03 30.75
N PHE A 706 19.88 3.31 30.94
CA PHE A 706 20.85 4.32 31.36
C PHE A 706 21.42 4.02 32.76
N VAL A 707 20.56 3.80 33.77
CA VAL A 707 21.01 3.52 35.15
C VAL A 707 21.85 2.25 35.21
N LYS A 708 21.47 1.19 34.48
CA LYS A 708 22.25 -0.04 34.39
C LYS A 708 23.64 0.19 33.78
N GLU A 709 23.77 1.10 32.83
CA GLU A 709 25.05 1.49 32.23
C GLU A 709 25.90 2.35 33.19
N GLN A 710 25.29 3.23 33.98
CA GLN A 710 26.00 4.00 35.03
C GLN A 710 26.59 3.09 36.11
N LEU A 711 25.79 2.14 36.61
CA LEU A 711 26.23 1.16 37.60
C LEU A 711 27.35 0.24 37.06
N ALA A 712 27.48 0.10 35.74
CA ALA A 712 28.60 -0.58 35.10
C ALA A 712 29.90 0.25 35.11
N GLY A 713 29.78 1.56 34.92
CA GLY A 713 30.91 2.48 34.67
C GLY A 713 31.61 2.99 35.93
N CYS A 714 30.98 2.90 37.11
CA CYS A 714 31.51 3.48 38.36
C CYS A 714 32.69 2.70 39.00
N GLY A 715 33.33 1.80 38.25
CA GLY A 715 34.46 0.97 38.71
C GLY A 715 35.83 1.59 38.44
N THR A 716 36.08 2.82 38.88
CA THR A 716 37.31 3.58 38.60
C THR A 716 38.51 3.21 39.48
N THR A 717 38.97 1.97 39.38
CA THR A 717 40.36 1.59 39.68
C THR A 717 40.80 0.51 38.70
N GLN A 718 41.97 0.70 38.08
CA GLN A 718 42.45 -0.11 36.94
C GLN A 718 42.70 -1.58 37.33
N THR A 719 43.06 -1.83 38.59
CA THR A 719 43.18 -3.18 39.20
C THR A 719 41.83 -3.84 39.49
N ALA A 720 40.73 -3.09 39.59
CA ALA A 720 39.38 -3.63 39.73
C ALA A 720 38.75 -4.04 38.39
N MET A 721 39.33 -3.65 37.25
CA MET A 721 38.76 -3.89 35.91
C MET A 721 38.48 -5.38 35.64
N HIS A 722 39.37 -6.28 36.09
CA HIS A 722 39.21 -7.73 35.98
C HIS A 722 38.13 -8.30 36.94
N LYS A 723 37.86 -7.63 38.05
CA LYS A 723 36.85 -8.02 39.06
C LYS A 723 35.46 -7.49 38.70
N SER A 724 35.38 -6.26 38.17
CA SER A 724 34.17 -5.63 37.66
C SER A 724 33.61 -6.34 36.43
N ALA A 725 34.45 -6.86 35.55
CA ALA A 725 34.02 -7.75 34.46
C ALA A 725 33.30 -9.02 34.97
N LYS A 726 33.71 -9.55 36.13
CA LYS A 726 33.07 -10.70 36.79
C LYS A 726 31.74 -10.33 37.46
N VAL A 727 31.64 -9.12 38.04
CA VAL A 727 30.39 -8.61 38.65
C VAL A 727 29.35 -8.21 37.59
N TYR A 728 29.75 -7.62 36.46
CA TYR A 728 28.80 -7.33 35.38
C TYR A 728 28.22 -8.62 34.74
N ARG A 729 28.97 -9.72 34.82
CA ARG A 729 28.51 -11.08 34.49
C ARG A 729 27.47 -11.63 35.50
N THR A 730 27.34 -11.05 36.70
CA THR A 730 26.41 -11.51 37.75
C THR A 730 25.01 -10.89 37.73
N THR A 731 24.73 -9.82 36.97
CA THR A 731 23.34 -9.51 36.56
C THR A 731 22.89 -10.38 35.37
N SER A 732 23.36 -11.62 35.33
CA SER A 732 22.87 -12.66 34.44
C SER A 732 21.42 -12.96 34.80
N ILE A 733 20.50 -12.59 33.92
CA ILE A 733 19.08 -12.96 34.04
C ILE A 733 19.04 -14.49 34.23
N LYS A 734 18.45 -14.98 35.33
CA LYS A 734 18.39 -16.43 35.62
C LYS A 734 17.77 -17.17 34.43
N LYS A 735 18.27 -18.36 34.07
CA LYS A 735 17.75 -19.13 32.91
C LYS A 735 16.23 -19.33 32.98
N SER A 736 15.68 -19.61 34.16
CA SER A 736 14.24 -19.69 34.40
C SER A 736 13.50 -18.40 34.03
N VAL A 737 13.98 -17.24 34.48
CA VAL A 737 13.41 -15.93 34.15
C VAL A 737 13.49 -15.64 32.64
N ARG A 738 14.52 -16.12 31.94
CA ARG A 738 14.60 -16.00 30.47
C ARG A 738 13.50 -16.79 29.76
N TYR A 739 13.33 -18.07 30.12
CA TYR A 739 12.28 -18.89 29.52
C TYR A 739 10.89 -18.38 29.87
N PHE A 740 10.64 -18.05 31.14
CA PHE A 740 9.37 -17.49 31.58
C PHE A 740 9.06 -16.17 30.88
N GLY A 741 10.02 -15.23 30.82
CA GLY A 741 9.84 -13.95 30.15
C GLY A 741 9.59 -14.07 28.65
N TRP A 742 10.24 -15.01 27.96
CA TRP A 742 9.94 -15.29 26.55
C TRP A 742 8.55 -15.90 26.35
N VAL A 743 8.15 -16.85 27.21
CA VAL A 743 6.80 -17.45 27.13
C VAL A 743 5.72 -16.41 27.41
N THR A 744 5.88 -15.59 28.45
CA THR A 744 4.89 -14.54 28.77
C THR A 744 4.89 -13.41 27.76
N SER A 745 6.05 -12.95 27.27
CA SER A 745 6.08 -11.92 26.22
C SER A 745 5.41 -12.41 24.94
N THR A 746 5.73 -13.63 24.49
CA THR A 746 5.13 -14.19 23.27
C THR A 746 3.64 -14.45 23.46
N GLY A 747 3.22 -14.94 24.62
CA GLY A 747 1.79 -15.09 24.96
C GLY A 747 1.03 -13.76 24.92
N VAL A 748 1.60 -12.69 25.49
CA VAL A 748 1.02 -11.33 25.41
C VAL A 748 1.01 -10.81 23.97
N ALA A 749 2.07 -11.04 23.19
CA ALA A 749 2.14 -10.62 21.79
C ALA A 749 1.04 -11.28 20.95
N LEU A 750 0.89 -12.60 21.09
CA LEU A 750 -0.13 -13.39 20.40
C LEU A 750 -1.54 -13.00 20.86
N ALA A 751 -1.75 -12.78 22.16
CA ALA A 751 -3.04 -12.31 22.67
C ALA A 751 -3.42 -10.93 22.10
N VAL A 752 -2.49 -9.97 22.10
CA VAL A 752 -2.73 -8.64 21.50
C VAL A 752 -3.03 -8.76 20.01
N VAL A 753 -2.34 -9.61 19.26
CA VAL A 753 -2.56 -9.74 17.81
C VAL A 753 -3.87 -10.48 17.48
N PHE A 754 -4.13 -11.63 18.11
CA PHE A 754 -5.16 -12.58 17.69
C PHE A 754 -6.47 -12.54 18.49
N VAL A 755 -6.54 -11.97 19.70
CA VAL A 755 -7.84 -11.81 20.41
C VAL A 755 -8.88 -11.08 19.57
N PRO A 756 -8.52 -10.05 18.75
CA PRO A 756 -9.46 -9.41 17.84
C PRO A 756 -10.12 -10.30 16.78
N TYR A 757 -9.65 -11.54 16.58
CA TYR A 757 -10.35 -12.53 15.74
C TYR A 757 -11.84 -12.60 16.08
N LYS A 758 -12.19 -12.60 17.38
CA LYS A 758 -13.58 -12.61 17.86
C LYS A 758 -14.45 -11.54 17.19
N TRP A 759 -13.96 -10.31 17.10
CA TRP A 759 -14.72 -9.19 16.54
C TRP A 759 -14.59 -9.10 15.01
N PHE A 760 -13.48 -9.54 14.43
CA PHE A 760 -13.36 -9.69 12.98
C PHE A 760 -14.32 -10.73 12.41
N SER A 761 -14.57 -11.83 13.15
CA SER A 761 -15.53 -12.86 12.79
C SER A 761 -17.00 -12.50 13.12
N GLY A 762 -17.30 -11.24 13.44
CA GLY A 762 -18.66 -10.73 13.59
C GLY A 762 -19.29 -10.83 15.00
N ALA A 763 -18.52 -11.16 16.06
CA ALA A 763 -19.08 -11.13 17.41
C ALA A 763 -19.30 -9.69 17.91
N PRO A 764 -20.32 -9.44 18.75
CA PRO A 764 -20.61 -8.12 19.29
C PRO A 764 -19.49 -7.59 20.22
N TRP A 765 -19.41 -6.27 20.33
CA TRP A 765 -18.32 -5.51 20.95
C TRP A 765 -18.77 -4.59 22.11
N ASP A 766 -20.01 -4.72 22.56
CA ASP A 766 -20.60 -4.08 23.73
C ASP A 766 -20.14 -4.68 25.08
N GLY A 767 -19.46 -5.83 25.03
CA GLY A 767 -18.96 -6.55 26.20
C GLY A 767 -17.78 -5.89 26.93
N LEU A 768 -17.63 -6.26 28.21
CA LEU A 768 -16.50 -5.85 29.07
C LEU A 768 -15.13 -6.24 28.48
N ASP A 769 -15.05 -7.37 27.75
CA ASP A 769 -13.84 -7.86 27.11
C ASP A 769 -13.34 -6.95 25.97
N SER A 770 -14.27 -6.36 25.22
CA SER A 770 -13.99 -5.32 24.23
C SER A 770 -13.36 -4.08 24.89
N ALA A 771 -14.00 -3.55 25.94
CA ALA A 771 -13.47 -2.40 26.68
C ALA A 771 -12.10 -2.66 27.31
N LEU A 772 -11.90 -3.85 27.92
CA LEU A 772 -10.61 -4.28 28.48
C LEU A 772 -9.51 -4.31 27.40
N TYR A 773 -9.81 -4.88 26.23
CA TYR A 773 -8.87 -4.90 25.12
C TYR A 773 -8.57 -3.47 24.64
N ALA A 774 -9.58 -2.62 24.44
CA ALA A 774 -9.43 -1.25 23.96
C ALA A 774 -8.49 -0.41 24.85
N GLY A 775 -8.67 -0.52 26.17
CA GLY A 775 -7.89 0.20 27.19
C GLY A 775 -6.46 -0.32 27.38
N TYR A 776 -6.27 -1.64 27.49
CA TYR A 776 -5.01 -2.20 27.98
C TYR A 776 -4.10 -2.84 26.91
N SER A 777 -4.59 -3.18 25.71
CA SER A 777 -3.80 -3.81 24.62
C SER A 777 -2.51 -3.05 24.29
N LYS A 778 -2.59 -1.72 24.18
CA LYS A 778 -1.48 -0.82 23.82
C LYS A 778 -0.37 -0.81 24.89
N PHE A 779 -0.77 -0.81 26.16
CA PHE A 779 0.13 -0.94 27.31
C PHE A 779 0.78 -2.34 27.35
N MET A 780 -0.01 -3.40 27.19
CA MET A 780 0.48 -4.79 27.17
C MET A 780 1.51 -5.04 26.06
N TRP A 781 1.28 -4.52 24.85
CA TRP A 781 2.26 -4.58 23.75
C TRP A 781 3.60 -3.91 24.14
N SER A 782 3.53 -2.77 24.81
CA SER A 782 4.72 -2.03 25.26
C SER A 782 5.47 -2.75 26.39
N VAL A 783 4.76 -3.50 27.24
CA VAL A 783 5.36 -4.41 28.24
C VAL A 783 6.10 -5.58 27.55
N MET A 784 5.55 -6.15 26.48
CA MET A 784 6.27 -7.13 25.65
C MET A 784 7.55 -6.52 25.02
N LEU A 785 7.47 -5.29 24.48
CA LEU A 785 8.64 -4.59 23.92
C LEU A 785 9.74 -4.32 24.97
N CYS A 786 9.36 -4.08 26.24
CA CYS A 786 10.32 -4.02 27.35
C CYS A 786 11.09 -5.33 27.52
N TRP A 787 10.42 -6.49 27.45
CA TRP A 787 11.11 -7.77 27.54
C TRP A 787 12.08 -7.98 26.36
N LEU A 788 11.62 -7.74 25.13
CA LEU A 788 12.48 -7.83 23.93
C LEU A 788 13.72 -6.93 24.05
N THR A 789 13.52 -5.68 24.46
CA THR A 789 14.59 -4.70 24.68
C THR A 789 15.54 -5.17 25.79
N LEU A 790 15.03 -5.71 26.90
CA LEU A 790 15.84 -6.26 27.99
C LEU A 790 16.72 -7.42 27.54
N VAL A 791 16.20 -8.38 26.77
CA VAL A 791 17.01 -9.54 26.35
C VAL A 791 18.00 -9.18 25.25
N CYS A 792 17.62 -8.36 24.27
CA CYS A 792 18.51 -7.92 23.20
C CYS A 792 19.65 -7.02 23.71
N ALA A 793 19.34 -5.97 24.48
CA ALA A 793 20.36 -5.05 24.99
C ALA A 793 21.35 -5.69 25.99
N ASN A 794 20.99 -6.84 26.58
CA ASN A 794 21.88 -7.62 27.46
C ASN A 794 22.57 -8.80 26.74
N GLY A 795 22.42 -8.95 25.42
CA GLY A 795 23.04 -10.04 24.65
C GLY A 795 22.40 -11.43 24.85
N TYR A 796 21.21 -11.50 25.44
CA TYR A 796 20.46 -12.75 25.67
C TYR A 796 19.34 -13.00 24.66
N GLY A 797 19.17 -12.13 23.65
CA GLY A 797 18.17 -12.28 22.60
C GLY A 797 18.45 -13.38 21.57
N GLY A 798 19.65 -13.98 21.57
CA GLY A 798 19.96 -15.15 20.73
C GLY A 798 19.68 -14.93 19.24
N PRO A 799 19.00 -15.88 18.56
CA PRO A 799 18.64 -15.75 17.14
C PRO A 799 17.80 -14.50 16.83
N VAL A 800 16.89 -14.13 17.73
CA VAL A 800 16.02 -12.94 17.55
C VAL A 800 16.85 -11.67 17.50
N ASN A 801 17.86 -11.55 18.38
CA ASN A 801 18.78 -10.41 18.32
C ASN A 801 19.61 -10.43 17.02
N ALA A 802 20.14 -11.59 16.62
CA ALA A 802 20.95 -11.71 15.40
C ALA A 802 20.18 -11.30 14.14
N PHE A 803 18.92 -11.70 14.03
CA PHE A 803 18.02 -11.30 12.93
C PHE A 803 17.68 -9.81 12.98
N LEU A 804 17.25 -9.29 14.15
CA LEU A 804 16.85 -7.88 14.28
C LEU A 804 18.03 -6.90 14.18
N SER A 805 19.27 -7.33 14.47
CA SER A 805 20.48 -6.52 14.28
C SER A 805 21.21 -6.80 12.96
N TRP A 806 20.55 -7.42 11.98
CA TRP A 806 21.18 -7.80 10.71
C TRP A 806 21.62 -6.55 9.90
N ARG A 807 22.86 -6.57 9.41
CA ARG A 807 23.54 -5.38 8.83
C ARG A 807 22.81 -4.74 7.63
N PRO A 808 22.24 -5.49 6.66
CA PRO A 808 21.46 -4.92 5.56
C PRO A 808 20.22 -4.12 6.01
N LEU A 809 19.69 -4.38 7.22
CA LEU A 809 18.56 -3.62 7.77
C LEU A 809 18.96 -2.23 8.25
N VAL A 810 20.27 -1.93 8.40
CA VAL A 810 20.75 -0.62 8.85
C VAL A 810 20.38 0.51 7.88
N PRO A 811 20.75 0.50 6.57
CA PRO A 811 20.32 1.54 5.63
C PRO A 811 18.81 1.63 5.49
N LEU A 812 18.11 0.50 5.39
CA LEU A 812 16.64 0.46 5.31
C LEU A 812 16.00 1.14 6.52
N SER A 813 16.43 0.79 7.75
CA SER A 813 15.92 1.39 8.98
C SER A 813 16.16 2.90 9.13
N ARG A 814 17.12 3.47 8.38
CA ARG A 814 17.37 4.92 8.31
C ARG A 814 16.36 5.60 7.40
N LEU A 815 15.98 4.97 6.29
CA LEU A 815 14.96 5.45 5.34
C LEU A 815 13.52 5.23 5.81
N THR A 816 13.29 4.39 6.82
CA THR A 816 11.96 3.97 7.29
C THR A 816 10.99 5.12 7.57
N TYR A 817 11.46 6.28 8.06
CA TYR A 817 10.56 7.42 8.27
C TYR A 817 10.09 8.04 6.95
N GLY A 818 10.98 8.21 5.97
CA GLY A 818 10.61 8.63 4.62
C GLY A 818 9.65 7.64 3.94
N ALA A 819 9.92 6.34 4.06
CA ALA A 819 9.06 5.31 3.50
C ALA A 819 7.64 5.36 4.11
N TYR A 820 7.54 5.58 5.42
CA TYR A 820 6.28 5.80 6.13
C TYR A 820 5.54 7.09 5.71
N LEU A 821 6.25 8.14 5.30
CA LEU A 821 5.58 9.34 4.80
C LEU A 821 5.02 9.12 3.39
N ILE A 822 5.68 8.28 2.58
CA ILE A 822 5.42 8.13 1.13
C ILE A 822 4.44 6.99 0.81
N HIS A 823 4.36 5.92 1.60
CA HIS A 823 3.52 4.76 1.25
C HIS A 823 2.02 5.10 1.13
N SER A 824 1.49 5.94 2.02
CA SER A 824 0.07 6.30 1.98
C SER A 824 -0.27 7.17 0.75
N PRO A 825 0.50 8.22 0.40
CA PRO A 825 0.39 8.88 -0.90
C PRO A 825 0.46 7.93 -2.10
N LEU A 826 1.34 6.92 -2.09
CA LEU A 826 1.43 5.95 -3.19
C LEU A 826 0.14 5.15 -3.37
N TYR A 827 -0.45 4.64 -2.29
CA TYR A 827 -1.75 3.95 -2.35
C TYR A 827 -2.87 4.89 -2.85
N LEU A 828 -2.92 6.14 -2.39
CA LEU A 828 -3.92 7.11 -2.85
C LEU A 828 -3.75 7.49 -4.33
N VAL A 829 -2.52 7.64 -4.83
CA VAL A 829 -2.25 7.82 -6.27
C VAL A 829 -2.69 6.58 -7.04
N ARG A 830 -2.30 5.39 -6.58
CA ARG A 830 -2.64 4.09 -7.20
C ARG A 830 -4.14 3.88 -7.31
N ALA A 831 -4.92 4.29 -6.30
CA ALA A 831 -6.37 4.29 -6.33
C ALA A 831 -6.89 5.34 -7.32
N GLY A 832 -6.46 6.61 -7.22
CA GLY A 832 -6.91 7.69 -8.11
C GLY A 832 -6.76 7.42 -9.61
N ILE A 833 -5.70 6.70 -10.01
CA ILE A 833 -5.43 6.33 -11.41
C ILE A 833 -6.11 5.03 -11.88
N LEU A 834 -6.85 4.31 -11.04
CA LEU A 834 -7.57 3.08 -11.42
C LEU A 834 -8.44 3.33 -12.66
N ARG A 835 -8.21 2.57 -13.74
CA ARG A 835 -9.03 2.64 -14.97
C ARG A 835 -9.98 1.46 -15.14
N GLU A 836 -9.74 0.39 -14.38
CA GLU A 836 -10.59 -0.81 -14.32
C GLU A 836 -10.82 -1.20 -12.85
N ARG A 837 -11.81 -2.08 -12.61
CA ARG A 837 -12.12 -2.64 -11.28
C ARG A 837 -10.90 -3.35 -10.70
N PHE A 838 -10.62 -3.12 -9.42
CA PHE A 838 -9.63 -3.90 -8.68
C PHE A 838 -10.24 -5.18 -8.11
N SER A 839 -9.59 -6.33 -8.28
CA SER A 839 -10.04 -7.62 -7.72
C SER A 839 -9.51 -7.80 -6.29
N ILE A 840 -10.42 -7.95 -5.33
CA ILE A 840 -10.08 -8.14 -3.92
C ILE A 840 -9.66 -9.61 -3.69
N GLN A 841 -8.38 -9.88 -3.90
CA GLN A 841 -7.75 -11.17 -3.60
C GLN A 841 -6.44 -10.97 -2.85
N HIS A 842 -6.13 -11.86 -1.90
CA HIS A 842 -4.87 -11.83 -1.15
C HIS A 842 -3.64 -11.81 -2.09
N TYR A 843 -3.68 -12.53 -3.22
CA TYR A 843 -2.61 -12.52 -4.21
C TYR A 843 -2.31 -11.11 -4.74
N HIS A 844 -3.32 -10.40 -5.25
CA HIS A 844 -3.16 -9.05 -5.79
C HIS A 844 -2.71 -8.05 -4.71
N LEU A 845 -3.29 -8.13 -3.51
CA LEU A 845 -2.98 -7.22 -2.40
C LEU A 845 -1.57 -7.45 -1.83
N VAL A 846 -1.06 -8.69 -1.82
CA VAL A 846 0.33 -9.00 -1.44
C VAL A 846 1.31 -8.53 -2.52
N MET A 847 1.00 -8.71 -3.80
CA MET A 847 1.81 -8.18 -4.91
C MET A 847 1.89 -6.64 -4.85
N GLU A 848 0.76 -5.98 -4.58
CA GLU A 848 0.71 -4.53 -4.40
C GLU A 848 1.50 -4.05 -3.17
N PHE A 849 1.44 -4.78 -2.06
CA PHE A 849 2.29 -4.54 -0.89
C PHE A 849 3.79 -4.55 -1.24
N PHE A 850 4.28 -5.57 -1.94
CA PHE A 850 5.70 -5.62 -2.33
C PHE A 850 6.08 -4.49 -3.31
N GLY A 851 5.18 -4.14 -4.24
CA GLY A 851 5.37 -2.98 -5.12
C GLY A 851 5.44 -1.67 -4.35
N CYS A 852 4.51 -1.44 -3.41
CA CYS A 852 4.44 -0.24 -2.58
C CYS A 852 5.65 -0.12 -1.66
N VAL A 853 6.08 -1.19 -0.97
CA VAL A 853 7.32 -1.20 -0.17
C VAL A 853 8.52 -0.81 -1.02
N THR A 854 8.69 -1.44 -2.20
CA THR A 854 9.82 -1.17 -3.08
C THR A 854 9.84 0.29 -3.53
N MET A 855 8.71 0.82 -4.02
CA MET A 855 8.60 2.20 -4.46
C MET A 855 8.75 3.20 -3.29
N ALA A 856 8.18 2.93 -2.13
CA ALA A 856 8.29 3.79 -0.95
C ALA A 856 9.74 3.92 -0.47
N TYR A 857 10.52 2.83 -0.45
CA TYR A 857 11.94 2.90 -0.09
C TYR A 857 12.82 3.57 -1.15
N LEU A 858 12.54 3.37 -2.45
CA LEU A 858 13.23 4.09 -3.54
C LEU A 858 12.97 5.60 -3.48
N LEU A 859 11.72 6.03 -3.31
CA LEU A 859 11.37 7.44 -3.19
C LEU A 859 11.85 8.05 -1.86
N ALA A 860 11.86 7.28 -0.77
CA ALA A 860 12.44 7.71 0.50
C ALA A 860 13.95 7.95 0.40
N PHE A 861 14.67 7.16 -0.41
CA PHE A 861 16.08 7.42 -0.71
C PHE A 861 16.26 8.75 -1.45
N LEU A 862 15.44 9.06 -2.46
CA LEU A 862 15.50 10.36 -3.15
C LEU A 862 15.17 11.53 -2.21
N MET A 863 14.12 11.40 -1.40
CA MET A 863 13.77 12.38 -0.35
C MET A 863 14.90 12.58 0.67
N TYR A 864 15.60 11.50 1.04
CA TYR A 864 16.74 11.54 1.95
C TYR A 864 17.90 12.37 1.38
N LEU A 865 18.23 12.21 0.10
CA LEU A 865 19.30 12.97 -0.56
C LEU A 865 18.94 14.45 -0.74
N VAL A 866 17.70 14.75 -1.13
CA VAL A 866 17.27 16.12 -1.46
C VAL A 866 16.91 16.95 -0.23
N CYS A 867 16.37 16.33 0.82
CA CYS A 867 15.81 17.04 1.98
C CYS A 867 16.41 16.58 3.31
N GLU A 868 16.24 15.31 3.70
CA GLU A 868 16.52 14.88 5.07
C GLU A 868 18.01 15.02 5.46
N ALA A 869 18.90 14.56 4.60
CA ALA A 869 20.33 14.53 4.90
C ALA A 869 20.99 15.93 4.87
N PRO A 870 20.68 16.83 3.91
CA PRO A 870 21.11 18.23 3.99
C PRO A 870 20.61 18.94 5.26
N VAL A 871 19.31 18.81 5.59
CA VAL A 871 18.73 19.44 6.79
C VAL A 871 19.37 18.92 8.07
N ALA A 872 19.60 17.61 8.18
CA ALA A 872 20.26 17.02 9.35
C ALA A 872 21.69 17.54 9.58
N ARG A 873 22.42 17.94 8.52
CA ARG A 873 23.74 18.56 8.67
C ARG A 873 23.66 20.04 9.04
N LEU A 874 22.71 20.77 8.47
CA LEU A 874 22.47 22.18 8.80
C LEU A 874 22.01 22.33 10.26
N GLU A 875 21.13 21.45 10.75
CA GLU A 875 20.75 21.32 12.16
C GLU A 875 21.99 21.11 13.04
N LYS A 876 22.81 20.11 12.72
CA LYS A 876 24.02 19.82 13.48
C LYS A 876 25.00 21.00 13.51
N LEU A 877 25.19 21.70 12.39
CA LEU A 877 26.03 22.89 12.32
C LEU A 877 25.48 24.01 13.22
N ALA A 878 24.18 24.26 13.18
CA ALA A 878 23.52 25.31 13.96
C ALA A 878 23.63 25.09 15.47
N PHE A 879 23.50 23.84 15.96
CA PHE A 879 23.47 23.54 17.39
C PHE A 879 24.77 22.97 17.99
N GLU A 880 25.71 22.46 17.19
CA GLU A 880 27.01 21.97 17.68
C GLU A 880 28.21 22.82 17.23
N GLY A 881 28.00 23.75 16.29
CA GLY A 881 29.05 24.54 15.67
C GLY A 881 29.97 23.72 14.76
N ARG A 882 30.92 24.39 14.10
CA ARG A 882 31.99 23.68 13.37
C ARG A 882 32.92 23.01 14.39
N ARG A 883 32.89 21.67 14.45
CA ARG A 883 34.04 20.92 14.99
C ARG A 883 35.25 21.26 14.11
N LYS A 884 36.28 21.88 14.71
CA LYS A 884 37.59 21.98 14.05
C LYS A 884 38.03 20.58 13.63
N PRO A 885 38.59 20.38 12.41
CA PRO A 885 39.17 19.11 12.03
C PRO A 885 40.19 18.73 13.11
N GLN A 886 39.99 17.57 13.73
CA GLN A 886 40.95 17.03 14.68
C GLN A 886 42.16 16.63 13.82
N ARG A 887 43.23 17.46 13.84
CA ARG A 887 44.49 17.13 13.16
C ARG A 887 44.88 15.72 13.60
N THR A 888 44.77 14.77 12.69
CA THR A 888 45.44 13.48 12.80
C THR A 888 46.91 13.80 12.96
N ARG A 889 47.46 13.57 14.14
CA ARG A 889 48.91 13.52 14.29
C ARG A 889 49.36 12.40 13.36
N GLN A 890 50.06 12.76 12.28
CA GLN A 890 50.94 11.80 11.63
C GLN A 890 51.89 11.29 12.72
N PRO A 891 52.19 9.98 12.77
CA PRO A 891 53.25 9.51 13.63
C PRO A 891 54.54 10.21 13.22
N ASP A 892 55.21 10.86 14.17
CA ASP A 892 56.51 11.48 13.93
C ASP A 892 57.49 10.39 13.48
N GLY A 893 57.94 10.48 12.23
CA GLY A 893 58.94 9.59 11.63
C GLY A 893 60.33 9.86 12.19
N GLY A 894 60.52 9.66 13.49
CA GLY A 894 61.75 9.91 14.22
C GLY A 894 62.65 8.68 14.30
N SER A 895 63.18 8.19 13.18
CA SER A 895 64.30 7.24 13.18
C SER A 895 65.62 7.99 12.95
N ARG A 896 66.18 8.49 14.05
CA ARG A 896 67.54 9.04 14.11
C ARG A 896 68.51 7.86 14.00
N VAL A 897 69.20 7.73 12.87
CA VAL A 897 70.29 6.76 12.70
C VAL A 897 71.55 7.39 13.29
N GLU A 898 72.26 6.62 14.11
CA GLU A 898 73.53 7.01 14.70
C GLU A 898 74.66 6.96 13.66
N GLY A 899 75.56 7.93 13.75
CA GLY A 899 76.80 8.08 12.97
C GLY A 899 77.65 9.14 13.65
#